data_AF-A0A8J7U734-F1
#
_entry.id   AF-A0A8J7U734-F1
#
_cell.length_a   1.000
_cell.length_b   1.000
_cell.length_c   1.000
_cell.angle_alpha   90.00
_cell.angle_beta   90.00
_cell.angle_gamma   90.00
#
_symmetry.space_group_name_H-M   'P 1'
#
loop_
_entity.id
_entity.type
_entity.pdbx_description
1 polymer ?
#
loop_
_entity_poly.entity_id
_entity_poly.type
_entity_poly.pdbx_seq_one_letter_code
_entity_poly.pdbx_strand_id
1 'polypeptide(L)'
;MSSLSHQPKRTLSWLHLSDFHFGKGAAWQQQAVWDHLVRDVVKDRSKGDPPIDWVFLSGNIANRGIPEEYTAAKERFKELAQALNHDPKKHWFIAPGNHDVNRGSVDQFHKEVRNDLKVSVVNTILKSETHRASHANRQDAFFKFAADFCGGDWSPQNPWQVEIRKVAGIRVAVLCLNSAWLCQDDDDEGHIAMGWYQVQNALNKLKKHDIDLKIALFHHPFTDFMEEDAHKVEGLLTGSSGCQFIMRGHKHRTRLSLAHTPDQACFEMAAGAAWGETRHPLTITQVSMDLAANTLQVMVWAYSENDGGFWHLASHIYQGLKKGRYQTEIPSCWGLEPGVVGDDGYDGGIIRIETQWIPTSYRNRLLPRYGSLEPLVDPDKPLEMRLQRVFVPLVTDWQSAEEREAAHKREQAAKEKQPSDKEHPGKEGSPSRPLDKLLQREALHHCLIVGGPGSGKSTLLAYLTLEQLEAEDSEAVLPILLPLKKLGDYLKDATAPELPQTLVDWAAAELAPFGLDSAALKTRMGSGRVWWLLDGLDEIFVPKQRFLVANLIGAFAKCLGEKDRLTVTARPVAIRQQGVLTALAFQEKQAQVLRLDDQAQEQLLTRWFEAVKGKDALQEAHDLKQQLWGSLRRHPHVQAMCNNPLLLTIIAGIFNAGKAIPRRRVDLYHRAVTLLLERRFGPSAGGTEEECTRFYHGLAHTALWMFKSNQVGEILEHDLFERLKEKWFETTTMNYEQRISLLHKVRRLGTHSGLFLVNDDPPEYSFTHLGFQEFLAAVAVSEYKDPFKFLGTYFEDSAWHEVVRLTAANLCRTRGGGMGQRFLGDLKKRAVEKPTDIEPLILAVEAAAEARLGNIKLSFLEELRDQTVRTLEDGNSLATPKQRHILGKALGGLGDPRLGLEKVGRWIRIEAGSFVMGDDNSDEEDEKPAHRVTLTEPFLMAKYPVTNAEFRPFVEAKGYEQMRWWSEEGRMWLGRYEQWLKHFGLDNQPWLCPGKQPLFWQNAQFNEPNQPVVGLSWYEAEAFCNWQTEMFDKEEGARWTVGSKILLPTEAQWVYAARGETGRRFPWSGEELSAEKTNFKESELSHPSVIGIYPRGKTSTDLFDLCGNVWEWCRDHFEAEAYRQSGRDRNPFVFSDHTVRALRGGSWDSSSGNLVASRRGGSRAGGRGNSVGFRPVVVLPSD
;
A
#
# COMPACT_ATOMS: atom_id res chain seq x y z
N MET A 1 -56.66 63.11 28.17
CA MET A 1 -55.26 62.81 27.85
C MET A 1 -54.59 62.25 29.11
N SER A 2 -54.40 60.94 29.17
CA SER A 2 -53.43 60.31 30.08
C SER A 2 -52.68 59.28 29.25
N SER A 3 -51.40 59.55 29.03
CA SER A 3 -50.46 58.75 28.27
C SER A 3 -50.36 57.33 28.82
N LEU A 4 -50.94 56.36 28.11
CA LEU A 4 -50.59 54.96 28.26
C LEU A 4 -49.13 54.80 27.80
N SER A 5 -48.23 54.71 28.77
CA SER A 5 -46.84 54.33 28.56
C SER A 5 -46.79 52.99 27.81
N HIS A 6 -46.35 53.02 26.54
CA HIS A 6 -46.01 51.83 25.77
C HIS A 6 -44.95 51.03 26.52
N GLN A 7 -45.33 49.93 27.17
CA GLN A 7 -44.35 48.90 27.51
C GLN A 7 -43.78 48.34 26.18
N PRO A 8 -42.45 48.21 26.03
CA PRO A 8 -41.89 47.63 24.83
C PRO A 8 -42.39 46.19 24.68
N LYS A 9 -42.92 45.85 23.50
CA LYS A 9 -43.27 44.47 23.15
C LYS A 9 -42.03 43.59 23.38
N ARG A 10 -42.12 42.60 24.28
CA ARG A 10 -41.04 41.64 24.60
C ARG A 10 -41.33 40.22 24.09
N THR A 11 -42.39 40.06 23.30
CA THR A 11 -42.77 38.80 22.68
C THR A 11 -42.47 38.83 21.19
N LEU A 12 -41.83 37.79 20.67
CA LEU A 12 -41.61 37.54 19.25
C LEU A 12 -42.34 36.25 18.86
N SER A 13 -43.27 36.31 17.91
CA SER A 13 -43.95 35.10 17.39
C SER A 13 -43.91 35.01 15.89
N TRP A 14 -43.83 33.79 15.34
CA TRP A 14 -43.85 33.58 13.90
C TRP A 14 -44.60 32.32 13.50
N LEU A 15 -45.04 32.30 12.25
CA LEU A 15 -45.63 31.14 11.58
C LEU A 15 -44.63 30.54 10.60
N HIS A 16 -44.49 29.22 10.59
CA HIS A 16 -43.63 28.47 9.69
C HIS A 16 -44.48 27.58 8.79
N LEU A 17 -44.39 27.85 7.49
CA LEU A 17 -45.18 27.25 6.43
C LEU A 17 -44.24 26.63 5.37
N SER A 18 -44.64 25.50 4.79
CA SER A 18 -43.86 24.76 3.78
C SER A 18 -44.76 23.91 2.89
N ASP A 19 -44.26 23.54 1.71
CA ASP A 19 -44.84 22.53 0.83
C ASP A 19 -46.30 22.84 0.44
N PHE A 20 -46.47 23.90 -0.36
CA PHE A 20 -47.77 24.31 -0.91
C PHE A 20 -48.04 23.72 -2.29
N HIS A 21 -47.02 23.49 -3.11
CA HIS A 21 -47.16 22.91 -4.45
C HIS A 21 -48.28 23.54 -5.31
N PHE A 22 -48.32 24.87 -5.42
CA PHE A 22 -49.26 25.56 -6.29
C PHE A 22 -49.20 25.00 -7.72
N GLY A 23 -50.35 24.67 -8.29
CA GLY A 23 -50.46 23.96 -9.57
C GLY A 23 -50.55 22.43 -9.48
N LYS A 24 -50.49 21.84 -8.28
CA LYS A 24 -50.67 20.39 -8.02
C LYS A 24 -52.08 20.08 -7.47
N GLY A 25 -52.81 19.19 -8.14
CA GLY A 25 -54.15 18.74 -7.72
C GLY A 25 -55.30 19.70 -8.10
N ALA A 26 -56.50 19.46 -7.58
CA ALA A 26 -57.67 20.28 -7.88
C ALA A 26 -57.66 21.62 -7.10
N ALA A 27 -57.61 22.74 -7.82
CA ALA A 27 -57.45 24.09 -7.24
C ALA A 27 -58.50 24.45 -6.16
N TRP A 28 -59.73 23.95 -6.26
CA TRP A 28 -60.80 24.23 -5.30
C TRP A 28 -60.57 23.58 -3.92
N GLN A 29 -59.87 22.44 -3.87
CA GLN A 29 -59.56 21.76 -2.61
C GLN A 29 -58.42 22.46 -1.87
N GLN A 30 -57.39 22.89 -2.61
CA GLN A 30 -56.30 23.72 -2.07
C GLN A 30 -56.85 25.05 -1.52
N GLN A 31 -57.85 25.61 -2.19
CA GLN A 31 -58.56 26.81 -1.76
C GLN A 31 -59.32 26.61 -0.44
N ALA A 32 -60.03 25.49 -0.27
CA ALA A 32 -60.75 25.22 0.97
C ALA A 32 -59.81 25.13 2.18
N VAL A 33 -58.68 24.41 2.06
CA VAL A 33 -57.67 24.31 3.13
C VAL A 33 -57.08 25.68 3.50
N TRP A 34 -56.85 26.52 2.49
CA TRP A 34 -56.34 27.88 2.64
C TRP A 34 -57.31 28.80 3.38
N ASP A 35 -58.58 28.79 2.98
CA ASP A 35 -59.61 29.63 3.60
C ASP A 35 -59.79 29.25 5.09
N HIS A 36 -59.70 27.96 5.41
CA HIS A 36 -59.70 27.48 6.79
C HIS A 36 -58.44 27.88 7.57
N LEU A 37 -57.27 27.93 6.93
CA LEU A 37 -56.04 28.41 7.59
C LEU A 37 -56.20 29.87 8.02
N VAL A 38 -56.71 30.73 7.13
CA VAL A 38 -56.96 32.13 7.43
C VAL A 38 -58.07 32.29 8.48
N ARG A 39 -59.12 31.48 8.42
CA ARG A 39 -60.19 31.48 9.43
C ARG A 39 -59.66 31.05 10.80
N ASP A 40 -59.16 29.82 10.91
CA ASP A 40 -58.96 29.16 12.20
C ASP A 40 -57.65 29.57 12.90
N VAL A 41 -56.57 29.82 12.13
CA VAL A 41 -55.24 30.10 12.69
C VAL A 41 -54.94 31.59 12.76
N VAL A 42 -55.59 32.40 11.90
CA VAL A 42 -55.36 33.85 11.84
C VAL A 42 -56.52 34.66 12.45
N LYS A 43 -57.78 34.34 12.14
CA LYS A 43 -58.94 35.13 12.58
C LYS A 43 -59.58 34.62 13.89
N ASP A 44 -59.85 33.33 14.01
CA ASP A 44 -60.58 32.68 15.12
C ASP A 44 -59.64 32.14 16.20
N ARG A 45 -58.58 32.89 16.49
CA ARG A 45 -57.52 32.51 17.43
C ARG A 45 -58.08 32.38 18.85
N SER A 46 -57.62 31.39 19.61
CA SER A 46 -58.04 31.22 21.00
C SER A 46 -57.67 32.45 21.83
N LYS A 47 -58.56 32.90 22.74
CA LYS A 47 -58.30 34.05 23.62
C LYS A 47 -57.02 33.78 24.44
N GLY A 48 -55.90 34.41 24.06
CA GLY A 48 -54.63 34.32 24.77
C GLY A 48 -53.40 33.97 23.90
N ASP A 49 -53.55 33.59 22.64
CA ASP A 49 -52.38 33.30 21.79
C ASP A 49 -51.69 34.59 21.27
N PRO A 50 -50.34 34.64 21.23
CA PRO A 50 -49.60 35.86 20.91
C PRO A 50 -49.76 36.28 19.43
N PRO A 51 -49.83 37.58 19.10
CA PRO A 51 -49.90 38.04 17.71
C PRO A 51 -48.71 37.53 16.89
N ILE A 52 -48.96 37.04 15.67
CA ILE A 52 -47.90 36.56 14.76
C ILE A 52 -47.18 37.80 14.23
N ASP A 53 -45.86 37.87 14.43
CA ASP A 53 -45.01 38.95 13.93
C ASP A 53 -44.46 38.65 12.55
N TRP A 54 -44.00 37.42 12.33
CA TRP A 54 -43.32 37.00 11.09
C TRP A 54 -43.89 35.73 10.48
N VAL A 55 -43.62 35.54 9.19
CA VAL A 55 -43.93 34.32 8.44
C VAL A 55 -42.67 33.81 7.77
N PHE A 56 -42.36 32.52 7.97
CA PHE A 56 -41.26 31.81 7.34
C PHE A 56 -41.80 30.80 6.33
N LEU A 57 -41.31 30.87 5.10
CA LEU A 57 -41.65 29.97 3.99
C LEU A 57 -40.43 29.12 3.62
N SER A 58 -40.43 27.84 3.96
CA SER A 58 -39.28 26.95 3.74
C SER A 58 -39.36 26.11 2.47
N GLY A 59 -39.84 26.65 1.35
CA GLY A 59 -39.75 26.03 0.02
C GLY A 59 -40.95 25.19 -0.41
N ASN A 60 -40.86 24.67 -1.65
CA ASN A 60 -41.92 23.97 -2.38
C ASN A 60 -43.20 24.80 -2.50
N ILE A 61 -43.05 26.05 -2.94
CA ILE A 61 -44.16 26.95 -3.21
C ILE A 61 -44.81 26.54 -4.53
N ALA A 62 -44.02 26.42 -5.57
CA ALA A 62 -44.44 25.90 -6.86
C ALA A 62 -44.43 24.36 -6.87
N ASN A 63 -45.05 23.75 -7.88
CA ASN A 63 -45.00 22.31 -8.13
C ASN A 63 -43.92 21.96 -9.17
N ARG A 64 -43.74 22.81 -10.19
CA ARG A 64 -42.84 22.62 -11.33
C ARG A 64 -41.90 23.80 -11.55
N GLY A 65 -41.90 24.79 -10.67
CA GLY A 65 -41.03 25.96 -10.74
C GLY A 65 -41.31 26.90 -11.91
N ILE A 66 -42.54 26.94 -12.43
CA ILE A 66 -42.93 27.78 -13.57
C ILE A 66 -43.62 29.10 -13.14
N PRO A 67 -43.50 30.20 -13.92
CA PRO A 67 -44.02 31.52 -13.52
C PRO A 67 -45.51 31.59 -13.16
N GLU A 68 -46.35 30.78 -13.80
CA GLU A 68 -47.80 30.76 -13.58
C GLU A 68 -48.16 30.30 -12.16
N GLU A 69 -47.41 29.34 -11.61
CA GLU A 69 -47.62 28.79 -10.27
C GLU A 69 -47.30 29.84 -9.19
N TYR A 70 -46.28 30.66 -9.39
CA TYR A 70 -45.93 31.77 -8.49
C TYR A 70 -46.93 32.93 -8.55
N THR A 71 -47.60 33.13 -9.69
CA THR A 71 -48.66 34.15 -9.80
C THR A 71 -49.84 33.79 -8.90
N ALA A 72 -50.28 32.53 -8.94
CA ALA A 72 -51.31 32.02 -8.03
C ALA A 72 -50.87 32.09 -6.56
N ALA A 73 -49.62 31.70 -6.25
CA ALA A 73 -49.06 31.79 -4.91
C ALA A 73 -49.08 33.23 -4.37
N LYS A 74 -48.71 34.21 -5.20
CA LYS A 74 -48.66 35.64 -4.83
C LYS A 74 -50.02 36.18 -4.42
N GLU A 75 -51.08 35.81 -5.13
CA GLU A 75 -52.44 36.26 -4.81
C GLU A 75 -52.87 35.75 -3.43
N ARG A 76 -52.65 34.46 -3.16
CA ARG A 76 -52.99 33.85 -1.87
C ARG A 76 -52.16 34.39 -0.72
N PHE A 77 -50.86 34.53 -0.90
CA PHE A 77 -50.00 35.08 0.15
C PHE A 77 -50.32 36.54 0.47
N LYS A 78 -50.82 37.33 -0.49
CA LYS A 78 -51.36 38.67 -0.22
C LYS A 78 -52.60 38.63 0.68
N GLU A 79 -53.52 37.68 0.47
CA GLU A 79 -54.70 37.52 1.33
C GLU A 79 -54.30 37.22 2.79
N LEU A 80 -53.33 36.31 2.97
CA LEU A 80 -52.81 35.99 4.30
C LEU A 80 -52.05 37.17 4.93
N ALA A 81 -51.23 37.88 4.15
CA ALA A 81 -50.56 39.09 4.63
C ALA A 81 -51.55 40.17 5.07
N GLN A 82 -52.65 40.36 4.33
CA GLN A 82 -53.73 41.29 4.72
C GLN A 82 -54.41 40.84 6.02
N ALA A 83 -54.71 39.55 6.17
CA ALA A 83 -55.31 39.01 7.39
C ALA A 83 -54.40 39.18 8.63
N LEU A 84 -53.08 39.12 8.44
CA LEU A 84 -52.08 39.34 9.48
C LEU A 84 -51.70 40.82 9.70
N ASN A 85 -52.19 41.74 8.85
CA ASN A 85 -51.72 43.13 8.78
C ASN A 85 -50.18 43.25 8.58
N HIS A 86 -49.63 42.34 7.78
CA HIS A 86 -48.21 42.30 7.45
C HIS A 86 -47.91 43.09 6.17
N ASP A 87 -46.82 43.85 6.19
CA ASP A 87 -46.07 44.20 4.98
C ASP A 87 -45.12 43.02 4.64
N PRO A 88 -45.34 42.27 3.54
CA PRO A 88 -44.52 41.11 3.22
C PRO A 88 -43.01 41.41 3.17
N LYS A 89 -42.61 42.61 2.73
CA LYS A 89 -41.19 42.99 2.65
C LYS A 89 -40.50 43.15 4.01
N LYS A 90 -41.28 43.29 5.08
CA LYS A 90 -40.79 43.49 6.45
C LYS A 90 -40.98 42.26 7.33
N HIS A 91 -41.99 41.45 7.04
CA HIS A 91 -42.46 40.40 7.96
C HIS A 91 -42.34 38.98 7.40
N TRP A 92 -41.98 38.80 6.12
CA TRP A 92 -41.92 37.48 5.48
C TRP A 92 -40.50 37.13 5.04
N PHE A 93 -40.11 35.88 5.29
CA PHE A 93 -38.81 35.31 4.94
C PHE A 93 -39.01 34.01 4.18
N ILE A 94 -38.21 33.77 3.15
CA ILE A 94 -38.47 32.72 2.16
C ILE A 94 -37.18 32.02 1.73
N ALA A 95 -37.25 30.70 1.55
CA ALA A 95 -36.21 29.87 0.97
C ALA A 95 -36.82 28.93 -0.09
N PRO A 96 -36.10 28.56 -1.16
CA PRO A 96 -36.59 27.67 -2.19
C PRO A 96 -36.46 26.18 -1.82
N GLY A 97 -37.39 25.36 -2.33
CA GLY A 97 -37.35 23.90 -2.33
C GLY A 97 -37.09 23.29 -3.70
N ASN A 98 -37.00 21.95 -3.78
CA ASN A 98 -36.71 21.26 -5.04
C ASN A 98 -37.82 21.42 -6.09
N HIS A 99 -39.09 21.59 -5.69
CA HIS A 99 -40.20 21.88 -6.62
C HIS A 99 -40.23 23.34 -7.11
N ASP A 100 -39.43 24.22 -6.51
CA ASP A 100 -39.26 25.59 -7.00
C ASP A 100 -38.25 25.69 -8.15
N VAL A 101 -37.57 24.57 -8.49
CA VAL A 101 -36.70 24.42 -9.66
C VAL A 101 -37.54 24.10 -10.89
N ASN A 102 -37.32 24.83 -11.99
CA ASN A 102 -37.94 24.53 -13.27
C ASN A 102 -37.35 23.25 -13.88
N ARG A 103 -38.02 22.12 -13.66
CA ARG A 103 -37.60 20.80 -14.16
C ARG A 103 -37.49 20.73 -15.68
N GLY A 104 -38.29 21.53 -16.41
CA GLY A 104 -38.22 21.61 -17.87
C GLY A 104 -36.94 22.27 -18.42
N SER A 105 -36.17 22.92 -17.54
CA SER A 105 -34.87 23.52 -17.86
C SER A 105 -33.66 22.67 -17.43
N VAL A 106 -33.89 21.45 -16.93
CA VAL A 106 -32.85 20.48 -16.58
C VAL A 106 -32.44 19.68 -17.81
N ASP A 107 -31.34 20.07 -18.42
CA ASP A 107 -30.73 19.34 -19.54
C ASP A 107 -29.84 18.16 -19.06
N GLN A 108 -29.30 17.41 -20.02
CA GLN A 108 -28.40 16.27 -19.75
C GLN A 108 -27.13 16.68 -18.99
N PHE A 109 -26.61 17.89 -19.25
CA PHE A 109 -25.44 18.42 -18.56
C PHE A 109 -25.69 18.56 -17.06
N HIS A 110 -26.84 19.10 -16.65
CA HIS A 110 -27.18 19.19 -15.23
C HIS A 110 -27.22 17.79 -14.60
N LYS A 111 -27.87 16.81 -15.25
CA LYS A 111 -27.98 15.42 -14.75
C LYS A 111 -26.63 14.76 -14.49
N GLU A 112 -25.70 14.92 -15.42
CA GLU A 112 -24.35 14.37 -15.29
C GLU A 112 -23.55 15.10 -14.20
N VAL A 113 -23.71 16.44 -14.09
CA VAL A 113 -23.04 17.22 -13.04
C VAL A 113 -23.47 16.76 -11.64
N ARG A 114 -24.76 16.53 -11.37
CA ARG A 114 -25.25 16.12 -10.03
C ARG A 114 -24.69 14.77 -9.59
N ASN A 115 -24.64 13.79 -10.49
CA ASN A 115 -24.25 12.41 -10.13
C ASN A 115 -22.76 12.28 -9.82
N ASP A 116 -21.92 13.15 -10.38
CA ASP A 116 -20.46 13.09 -10.25
C ASP A 116 -19.86 14.26 -9.43
N LEU A 117 -20.69 15.14 -8.85
CA LEU A 117 -20.23 16.30 -8.10
C LEU A 117 -19.70 15.90 -6.72
N LYS A 118 -18.42 16.16 -6.48
CA LYS A 118 -17.85 16.14 -5.12
C LYS A 118 -18.15 17.44 -4.38
N VAL A 119 -18.24 17.38 -3.06
CA VAL A 119 -18.54 18.56 -2.23
C VAL A 119 -17.45 19.64 -2.29
N SER A 120 -16.20 19.27 -2.56
CA SER A 120 -15.11 20.24 -2.84
C SER A 120 -15.42 21.13 -4.05
N VAL A 121 -16.10 20.60 -5.07
CA VAL A 121 -16.49 21.33 -6.28
C VAL A 121 -17.71 22.20 -6.05
N VAL A 122 -18.68 21.74 -5.24
CA VAL A 122 -19.88 22.50 -4.84
C VAL A 122 -19.52 23.92 -4.39
N ASN A 123 -18.53 24.05 -3.52
CA ASN A 123 -18.13 25.34 -2.96
C ASN A 123 -17.36 26.21 -3.95
N THR A 124 -16.63 25.59 -4.88
CA THR A 124 -15.97 26.29 -5.99
C THR A 124 -16.99 26.90 -6.94
N ILE A 125 -18.07 26.16 -7.26
CA ILE A 125 -19.20 26.65 -8.05
C ILE A 125 -19.87 27.82 -7.33
N LEU A 126 -20.21 27.65 -6.06
CA LEU A 126 -20.91 28.68 -5.28
C LEU A 126 -20.04 29.91 -5.01
N LYS A 127 -18.71 29.82 -5.04
CA LYS A 127 -17.80 30.97 -4.91
C LYS A 127 -17.74 31.81 -6.20
N SER A 128 -17.86 31.18 -7.36
CA SER A 128 -17.88 31.84 -8.66
C SER A 128 -19.27 32.41 -8.96
N GLU A 129 -19.38 33.73 -9.11
CA GLU A 129 -20.64 34.38 -9.45
C GLU A 129 -21.23 33.83 -10.76
N THR A 130 -20.40 33.62 -11.78
CA THR A 130 -20.80 33.08 -13.09
C THR A 130 -21.30 31.65 -13.00
N HIS A 131 -20.57 30.76 -12.31
CA HIS A 131 -20.98 29.35 -12.20
C HIS A 131 -22.23 29.20 -11.33
N ARG A 132 -22.28 29.92 -10.20
CA ARG A 132 -23.45 29.98 -9.33
C ARG A 132 -24.69 30.41 -10.11
N ALA A 133 -24.60 31.48 -10.89
CA ALA A 133 -25.71 31.95 -11.72
C ALA A 133 -26.15 30.93 -12.78
N SER A 134 -25.20 30.21 -13.38
CA SER A 134 -25.49 29.19 -14.39
C SER A 134 -26.29 28.01 -13.85
N HIS A 135 -26.13 27.62 -12.58
CA HIS A 135 -26.91 26.54 -11.97
C HIS A 135 -28.22 27.02 -11.37
N ALA A 136 -28.23 28.24 -10.80
CA ALA A 136 -29.38 28.83 -10.15
C ALA A 136 -30.42 29.41 -11.13
N ASN A 137 -30.08 29.66 -12.40
CA ASN A 137 -31.01 30.19 -13.41
C ASN A 137 -32.30 29.37 -13.57
N ARG A 138 -32.28 28.07 -13.25
CA ARG A 138 -33.44 27.18 -13.24
C ARG A 138 -34.47 27.55 -12.17
N GLN A 139 -34.11 28.40 -11.22
CA GLN A 139 -34.98 28.96 -10.18
C GLN A 139 -35.31 30.45 -10.42
N ASP A 140 -35.09 30.98 -11.64
CA ASP A 140 -35.30 32.40 -11.94
C ASP A 140 -36.74 32.87 -11.65
N ALA A 141 -37.75 32.03 -11.90
CA ALA A 141 -39.14 32.32 -11.57
C ALA A 141 -39.36 32.50 -10.05
N PHE A 142 -38.71 31.64 -9.23
CA PHE A 142 -38.70 31.78 -7.77
C PHE A 142 -38.03 33.09 -7.34
N PHE A 143 -36.86 33.41 -7.88
CA PHE A 143 -36.13 34.62 -7.48
C PHE A 143 -36.90 35.90 -7.80
N LYS A 144 -37.53 35.98 -8.97
CA LYS A 144 -38.41 37.10 -9.35
C LYS A 144 -39.59 37.23 -8.39
N PHE A 145 -40.23 36.12 -8.06
CA PHE A 145 -41.32 36.11 -7.08
C PHE A 145 -40.86 36.56 -5.69
N ALA A 146 -39.74 36.04 -5.20
CA ALA A 146 -39.18 36.38 -3.89
C ALA A 146 -38.79 37.86 -3.79
N ALA A 147 -38.12 38.41 -4.80
CA ALA A 147 -37.76 39.84 -4.86
C ALA A 147 -39.00 40.75 -4.90
N ASP A 148 -40.03 40.37 -5.64
CA ASP A 148 -41.26 41.15 -5.78
C ASP A 148 -42.11 41.11 -4.48
N PHE A 149 -42.28 39.93 -3.90
CA PHE A 149 -43.12 39.72 -2.72
C PHE A 149 -42.42 40.04 -1.39
N CYS A 150 -41.25 39.44 -1.12
CA CYS A 150 -40.51 39.61 0.14
C CYS A 150 -39.44 40.71 0.08
N GLY A 151 -39.11 41.23 -1.10
CA GLY A 151 -37.97 42.15 -1.25
C GLY A 151 -36.62 41.42 -1.23
N GLY A 152 -35.53 42.18 -1.11
CA GLY A 152 -34.16 41.66 -1.17
C GLY A 152 -33.59 41.56 -2.59
N ASP A 153 -32.32 41.19 -2.69
CA ASP A 153 -31.59 41.12 -3.97
C ASP A 153 -31.55 39.68 -4.52
N TRP A 154 -32.74 39.07 -4.67
CA TRP A 154 -32.85 37.70 -5.19
C TRP A 154 -32.55 37.66 -6.68
N SER A 155 -31.55 36.87 -7.05
CA SER A 155 -31.17 36.64 -8.44
C SER A 155 -30.42 35.31 -8.56
N PRO A 156 -30.22 34.76 -9.77
CA PRO A 156 -29.31 33.64 -9.96
C PRO A 156 -27.89 33.92 -9.45
N GLN A 157 -27.43 35.18 -9.53
CA GLN A 157 -26.15 35.61 -8.98
C GLN A 157 -26.17 35.66 -7.45
N ASN A 158 -27.30 35.95 -6.82
CA ASN A 158 -27.47 36.00 -5.36
C ASN A 158 -28.63 35.08 -4.90
N PRO A 159 -28.42 33.75 -4.91
CA PRO A 159 -29.49 32.79 -4.69
C PRO A 159 -29.82 32.57 -3.21
N TRP A 160 -29.27 33.38 -2.29
CA TRP A 160 -29.55 33.36 -0.86
C TRP A 160 -29.52 34.79 -0.29
N GLN A 161 -30.21 35.02 0.83
CA GLN A 161 -30.31 36.34 1.47
C GLN A 161 -29.98 36.28 2.95
N VAL A 162 -29.52 37.41 3.48
CA VAL A 162 -29.32 37.63 4.91
C VAL A 162 -30.01 38.92 5.29
N GLU A 163 -31.01 38.83 6.16
CA GLU A 163 -31.82 39.96 6.57
C GLU A 163 -31.68 40.18 8.07
N ILE A 164 -31.42 41.42 8.49
CA ILE A 164 -31.38 41.80 9.91
C ILE A 164 -32.61 42.67 10.19
N ARG A 165 -33.37 42.32 11.23
CA ARG A 165 -34.55 43.07 11.67
C ARG A 165 -34.51 43.27 13.18
N LYS A 166 -35.01 44.43 13.64
CA LYS A 166 -35.21 44.69 15.07
C LYS A 166 -36.67 44.41 15.42
N VAL A 167 -36.89 43.48 16.34
CA VAL A 167 -38.22 43.07 16.81
C VAL A 167 -38.13 42.69 18.27
N ALA A 168 -39.20 42.94 19.04
CA ALA A 168 -39.26 42.63 20.47
C ALA A 168 -38.09 43.20 21.34
N GLY A 169 -37.41 44.25 20.87
CA GLY A 169 -36.24 44.84 21.54
C GLY A 169 -34.88 44.26 21.13
N ILE A 170 -34.85 43.13 20.40
CA ILE A 170 -33.63 42.43 19.97
C ILE A 170 -33.41 42.56 18.44
N ARG A 171 -32.17 42.37 18.00
CA ARG A 171 -31.78 42.25 16.59
C ARG A 171 -31.71 40.78 16.21
N VAL A 172 -32.57 40.39 15.28
CA VAL A 172 -32.61 39.03 14.76
C VAL A 172 -32.08 39.03 13.33
N ALA A 173 -31.14 38.13 13.04
CA ALA A 173 -30.68 37.84 11.70
C ALA A 173 -31.37 36.59 11.16
N VAL A 174 -31.89 36.67 9.94
CA VAL A 174 -32.49 35.56 9.21
C VAL A 174 -31.62 35.24 8.01
N LEU A 175 -31.10 34.02 7.95
CA LEU A 175 -30.32 33.48 6.84
C LEU A 175 -31.25 32.66 5.96
N CYS A 176 -31.73 33.23 4.87
CA CYS A 176 -32.55 32.56 3.87
C CYS A 176 -31.63 31.85 2.86
N LEU A 177 -31.40 30.54 3.06
CA LEU A 177 -30.43 29.75 2.31
C LEU A 177 -31.15 28.87 1.26
N ASN A 178 -30.51 28.69 0.10
CA ASN A 178 -31.02 27.86 -1.00
C ASN A 178 -30.35 26.49 -1.03
N SER A 179 -31.08 25.48 -0.54
CA SER A 179 -30.68 24.07 -0.55
C SER A 179 -31.12 23.33 -1.81
N ALA A 180 -31.71 24.02 -2.79
CA ALA A 180 -32.32 23.40 -3.97
C ALA A 180 -31.61 23.73 -5.28
N TRP A 181 -30.53 24.52 -5.26
CA TRP A 181 -29.84 24.96 -6.47
C TRP A 181 -29.22 23.82 -7.31
N LEU A 182 -28.98 22.65 -6.70
CA LEU A 182 -28.49 21.43 -7.38
C LEU A 182 -29.60 20.41 -7.69
N CYS A 183 -30.81 20.60 -7.15
CA CYS A 183 -31.96 19.69 -7.32
C CYS A 183 -32.42 19.61 -8.77
N GLN A 184 -33.00 18.46 -9.17
CA GLN A 184 -33.38 18.21 -10.56
C GLN A 184 -34.71 17.47 -10.72
N ASP A 185 -34.97 16.49 -9.87
CA ASP A 185 -36.12 15.59 -9.98
C ASP A 185 -36.57 15.15 -8.58
N ASP A 186 -37.33 14.06 -8.49
CA ASP A 186 -37.81 13.54 -7.20
C ASP A 186 -36.77 12.63 -6.52
N ASP A 187 -35.67 12.26 -7.20
CA ASP A 187 -34.58 11.41 -6.70
C ASP A 187 -33.37 12.26 -6.26
N ASP A 188 -33.63 13.35 -5.54
CA ASP A 188 -32.60 14.29 -5.06
C ASP A 188 -31.95 13.86 -3.72
N GLU A 189 -32.50 12.86 -3.01
CA GLU A 189 -32.00 12.40 -1.71
C GLU A 189 -30.55 11.87 -1.82
N GLY A 190 -29.65 12.36 -0.95
CA GLY A 190 -28.22 12.06 -0.98
C GLY A 190 -27.42 12.87 -2.01
N HIS A 191 -28.10 13.63 -2.87
CA HIS A 191 -27.51 14.45 -3.93
C HIS A 191 -27.76 15.95 -3.74
N ILE A 192 -28.42 16.36 -2.66
CA ILE A 192 -28.61 17.77 -2.33
C ILE A 192 -27.32 18.38 -1.79
N ALA A 193 -27.05 19.63 -2.13
CA ALA A 193 -25.96 20.38 -1.53
C ALA A 193 -26.40 21.80 -1.19
N MET A 194 -26.10 22.25 0.03
CA MET A 194 -26.21 23.66 0.43
C MET A 194 -24.94 24.42 0.06
N GLY A 195 -23.79 23.75 0.17
CA GLY A 195 -22.47 24.31 0.05
C GLY A 195 -22.11 25.17 1.25
N TRP A 196 -21.18 24.70 2.07
CA TRP A 196 -20.71 25.43 3.26
C TRP A 196 -20.25 26.88 2.97
N TYR A 197 -19.80 27.22 1.76
CA TYR A 197 -19.46 28.57 1.32
C TYR A 197 -20.65 29.52 1.48
N GLN A 198 -21.85 29.08 1.11
CA GLN A 198 -23.08 29.85 1.24
C GLN A 198 -23.32 30.25 2.70
N VAL A 199 -23.20 29.27 3.60
CA VAL A 199 -23.38 29.45 5.04
C VAL A 199 -22.28 30.32 5.65
N GLN A 200 -21.02 30.06 5.31
CA GLN A 200 -19.89 30.89 5.74
C GLN A 200 -20.04 32.33 5.26
N ASN A 201 -20.44 32.55 4.01
CA ASN A 201 -20.67 33.88 3.47
C ASN A 201 -21.78 34.61 4.24
N ALA A 202 -22.89 33.91 4.51
CA ALA A 202 -24.01 34.45 5.28
C ALA A 202 -23.61 34.82 6.71
N LEU A 203 -22.94 33.91 7.45
CA LEU A 203 -22.47 34.16 8.81
C LEU A 203 -21.38 35.25 8.87
N ASN A 204 -20.47 35.30 7.88
CA ASN A 204 -19.43 36.33 7.82
C ASN A 204 -20.01 37.72 7.62
N LYS A 205 -21.11 37.87 6.86
CA LYS A 205 -21.82 39.16 6.75
C LYS A 205 -22.32 39.67 8.10
N LEU A 206 -22.65 38.77 9.04
CA LEU A 206 -23.14 39.12 10.36
C LEU A 206 -22.04 39.54 11.33
N LYS A 207 -20.76 39.19 11.13
CA LYS A 207 -19.66 39.48 12.08
C LYS A 207 -19.48 40.97 12.42
N LYS A 208 -19.94 41.87 11.54
CA LYS A 208 -19.87 43.33 11.73
C LYS A 208 -21.11 43.90 12.46
N HIS A 209 -22.09 43.07 12.75
CA HIS A 209 -23.33 43.43 13.39
C HIS A 209 -23.41 42.71 14.73
N ASP A 210 -23.87 43.42 15.73
CA ASP A 210 -24.20 42.82 17.02
C ASP A 210 -25.62 42.22 16.87
N ILE A 211 -25.73 40.90 16.94
CA ILE A 211 -26.93 40.13 16.61
C ILE A 211 -27.28 39.28 17.82
N ASP A 212 -28.50 39.46 18.33
CA ASP A 212 -28.98 38.79 19.53
C ASP A 212 -29.52 37.39 19.22
N LEU A 213 -30.13 37.20 18.04
CA LEU A 213 -30.72 35.92 17.61
C LEU A 213 -30.46 35.65 16.13
N LYS A 214 -30.06 34.44 15.77
CA LYS A 214 -29.82 34.00 14.38
C LYS A 214 -30.73 32.82 14.03
N ILE A 215 -31.43 32.93 12.91
CA ILE A 215 -32.36 31.93 12.38
C ILE A 215 -31.89 31.54 10.98
N ALA A 216 -31.61 30.26 10.74
CA ALA A 216 -31.38 29.72 9.40
C ALA A 216 -32.69 29.16 8.83
N LEU A 217 -32.96 29.45 7.56
CA LEU A 217 -34.15 28.98 6.82
C LEU A 217 -33.71 28.33 5.51
N PHE A 218 -34.05 27.06 5.29
CA PHE A 218 -33.83 26.31 4.03
C PHE A 218 -34.88 25.21 3.86
N HIS A 219 -34.84 24.38 2.81
CA HIS A 219 -35.92 23.40 2.57
C HIS A 219 -35.57 21.98 3.03
N HIS A 220 -34.44 21.42 2.61
CA HIS A 220 -34.13 19.99 2.78
C HIS A 220 -33.53 19.67 4.17
N PRO A 221 -33.75 18.51 4.78
CA PRO A 221 -33.02 18.03 5.97
C PRO A 221 -31.55 17.69 5.63
N PHE A 222 -30.68 17.74 6.64
CA PHE A 222 -29.27 17.34 6.48
C PHE A 222 -29.09 15.89 6.01
N THR A 223 -30.07 15.01 6.27
CA THR A 223 -30.03 13.61 5.81
C THR A 223 -30.06 13.46 4.30
N ASP A 224 -30.59 14.46 3.60
CA ASP A 224 -30.79 14.36 2.16
C ASP A 224 -29.62 15.02 1.41
N PHE A 225 -28.70 15.65 2.15
CA PHE A 225 -27.53 16.31 1.60
C PHE A 225 -26.42 15.29 1.32
N MET A 226 -25.50 15.64 0.43
CA MET A 226 -24.21 14.97 0.31
C MET A 226 -23.51 14.96 1.67
N GLU A 227 -23.07 13.78 2.13
CA GLU A 227 -22.61 13.55 3.51
C GLU A 227 -21.55 14.56 4.00
N GLU A 228 -20.54 14.85 3.19
CA GLU A 228 -19.51 15.84 3.55
C GLU A 228 -20.04 17.28 3.64
N ASP A 229 -21.03 17.64 2.82
CA ASP A 229 -21.65 18.97 2.85
C ASP A 229 -22.53 19.10 4.08
N ALA A 230 -23.33 18.06 4.36
CA ALA A 230 -24.18 17.95 5.54
C ALA A 230 -23.38 18.22 6.82
N HIS A 231 -22.26 17.51 7.00
CA HIS A 231 -21.41 17.64 8.19
C HIS A 231 -20.87 19.06 8.39
N LYS A 232 -20.37 19.69 7.32
CA LYS A 232 -19.79 21.04 7.42
C LYS A 232 -20.85 22.11 7.61
N VAL A 233 -21.96 22.01 6.90
CA VAL A 233 -23.08 22.94 7.00
C VAL A 233 -23.73 22.85 8.39
N GLU A 234 -24.01 21.64 8.87
CA GLU A 234 -24.55 21.41 10.20
C GLU A 234 -23.60 21.95 11.28
N GLY A 235 -22.30 21.66 11.20
CA GLY A 235 -21.30 22.19 12.14
C GLY A 235 -21.23 23.71 12.16
N LEU A 236 -21.32 24.37 10.99
CA LEU A 236 -21.34 25.84 10.90
C LEU A 236 -22.63 26.45 11.47
N LEU A 237 -23.76 25.80 11.27
CA LEU A 237 -25.06 26.29 11.73
C LEU A 237 -25.33 25.97 13.21
N THR A 238 -24.74 24.92 13.77
CA THR A 238 -24.99 24.49 15.17
C THR A 238 -23.84 24.83 16.13
N GLY A 239 -22.64 25.13 15.62
CA GLY A 239 -21.48 25.51 16.43
C GLY A 239 -21.63 26.87 17.13
N SER A 240 -20.62 27.25 17.93
CA SER A 240 -20.63 28.41 18.85
C SER A 240 -20.84 29.79 18.22
N SER A 241 -20.71 29.91 16.89
CA SER A 241 -20.99 31.14 16.13
C SER A 241 -22.21 31.01 15.21
N GLY A 242 -22.88 29.86 15.25
CA GLY A 242 -23.99 29.45 14.40
C GLY A 242 -25.34 30.04 14.83
N CYS A 243 -26.41 29.35 14.50
CA CYS A 243 -27.80 29.77 14.66
C CYS A 243 -28.46 29.16 15.91
N GLN A 244 -29.41 29.89 16.50
CA GLN A 244 -30.26 29.39 17.59
C GLN A 244 -31.46 28.59 17.06
N PHE A 245 -31.92 28.93 15.84
CA PHE A 245 -32.96 28.17 15.14
C PHE A 245 -32.49 27.76 13.74
N ILE A 246 -32.76 26.50 13.39
CA ILE A 246 -32.67 25.95 12.04
C ILE A 246 -34.08 25.55 11.61
N MET A 247 -34.65 26.26 10.64
CA MET A 247 -36.01 26.07 10.15
C MET A 247 -35.99 25.47 8.75
N ARG A 248 -36.67 24.34 8.56
CA ARG A 248 -36.71 23.63 7.28
C ARG A 248 -38.04 22.95 6.93
N GLY A 249 -38.15 22.43 5.71
CA GLY A 249 -39.31 21.71 5.17
C GLY A 249 -38.99 20.25 4.80
N HIS A 250 -39.49 19.83 3.63
CA HIS A 250 -39.28 18.57 2.89
C HIS A 250 -39.83 17.29 3.53
N LYS A 251 -39.56 17.03 4.81
CA LYS A 251 -40.22 15.91 5.49
C LYS A 251 -41.67 16.33 5.71
N HIS A 252 -42.65 15.67 5.05
CA HIS A 252 -44.10 15.90 5.21
C HIS A 252 -44.65 15.60 6.63
N ARG A 253 -43.81 15.70 7.66
CA ARG A 253 -44.11 15.56 9.09
C ARG A 253 -43.36 16.64 9.84
N THR A 254 -44.06 17.30 10.76
CA THR A 254 -43.43 18.22 11.71
C THR A 254 -42.43 17.48 12.61
N ARG A 255 -41.25 18.05 12.82
CA ARG A 255 -40.21 17.50 13.74
C ARG A 255 -39.56 18.64 14.51
N LEU A 256 -39.35 18.44 15.81
CA LEU A 256 -38.63 19.34 16.70
C LEU A 256 -37.44 18.59 17.32
N SER A 257 -36.23 19.07 17.09
CA SER A 257 -34.99 18.58 17.72
C SER A 257 -34.29 19.72 18.45
N LEU A 258 -33.71 19.45 19.61
CA LEU A 258 -32.79 20.34 20.30
C LEU A 258 -31.39 19.73 20.24
N ALA A 259 -30.46 20.40 19.58
CA ALA A 259 -29.05 20.04 19.55
C ALA A 259 -28.29 20.87 20.59
N HIS A 260 -27.44 20.21 21.37
CA HIS A 260 -26.56 20.85 22.35
C HIS A 260 -25.11 20.68 21.91
N THR A 261 -24.41 21.79 21.73
CA THR A 261 -22.94 21.85 21.72
C THR A 261 -22.46 22.37 23.08
N PRO A 262 -21.18 22.20 23.46
CA PRO A 262 -20.66 22.69 24.74
C PRO A 262 -20.94 24.19 25.00
N ASP A 263 -21.02 25.00 23.93
CA ASP A 263 -21.11 26.45 24.01
C ASP A 263 -22.45 27.03 23.49
N GLN A 264 -23.32 26.24 22.84
CA GLN A 264 -24.55 26.74 22.20
C GLN A 264 -25.65 25.66 22.10
N ALA A 265 -26.91 26.04 22.36
CA ALA A 265 -28.09 25.24 22.07
C ALA A 265 -28.76 25.69 20.75
N CYS A 266 -29.25 24.76 19.93
CA CYS A 266 -29.88 25.03 18.64
C CYS A 266 -31.17 24.22 18.46
N PHE A 267 -32.29 24.89 18.13
CA PHE A 267 -33.55 24.23 17.78
C PHE A 267 -33.63 23.99 16.27
N GLU A 268 -33.68 22.72 15.88
CA GLU A 268 -33.99 22.30 14.52
C GLU A 268 -35.50 22.02 14.40
N MET A 269 -36.17 22.71 13.48
CA MET A 269 -37.61 22.68 13.30
C MET A 269 -37.97 22.36 11.85
N ALA A 270 -38.64 21.24 11.63
CA ALA A 270 -39.24 20.91 10.35
C ALA A 270 -40.73 21.30 10.35
N ALA A 271 -41.16 22.10 9.38
CA ALA A 271 -42.59 22.30 9.09
C ALA A 271 -43.12 21.06 8.36
N GLY A 272 -44.36 20.66 8.66
CA GLY A 272 -45.08 19.71 7.80
C GLY A 272 -45.66 20.39 6.56
N ALA A 273 -46.34 19.60 5.73
CA ALA A 273 -46.91 20.10 4.50
C ALA A 273 -48.21 20.87 4.74
N ALA A 274 -48.28 22.07 4.18
CA ALA A 274 -49.51 22.87 4.18
C ALA A 274 -50.50 22.38 3.12
N TRP A 275 -50.04 21.72 2.05
CA TRP A 275 -50.88 21.13 1.01
C TRP A 275 -50.19 19.94 0.29
N GLY A 276 -50.95 18.91 -0.10
CA GLY A 276 -50.47 17.82 -0.96
C GLY A 276 -51.15 16.47 -0.72
N GLU A 277 -51.06 15.54 -1.68
CA GLU A 277 -51.50 14.13 -1.57
C GLU A 277 -50.56 13.33 -0.65
N THR A 278 -50.53 13.64 0.64
CA THR A 278 -49.62 12.99 1.58
C THR A 278 -50.35 11.95 2.43
N ARG A 279 -49.65 10.86 2.81
CA ARG A 279 -50.13 9.88 3.81
C ARG A 279 -50.15 10.46 5.24
N HIS A 280 -49.95 11.77 5.39
CA HIS A 280 -49.71 12.45 6.66
C HIS A 280 -50.70 13.62 6.81
N PRO A 281 -51.10 13.97 8.03
CA PRO A 281 -51.96 15.12 8.25
C PRO A 281 -51.26 16.41 7.80
N LEU A 282 -51.99 17.32 7.17
CA LEU A 282 -51.46 18.66 6.85
C LEU A 282 -51.20 19.39 8.15
N THR A 283 -50.00 19.95 8.31
CA THR A 283 -49.61 20.61 9.56
C THR A 283 -48.80 21.87 9.32
N ILE A 284 -48.97 22.85 10.19
CA ILE A 284 -48.16 24.08 10.24
C ILE A 284 -47.67 24.35 11.66
N THR A 285 -46.60 25.12 11.78
CA THR A 285 -45.97 25.38 13.08
C THR A 285 -46.03 26.87 13.42
N GLN A 286 -46.45 27.20 14.63
CA GLN A 286 -46.33 28.53 15.20
C GLN A 286 -45.34 28.50 16.36
N VAL A 287 -44.45 29.49 16.43
CA VAL A 287 -43.48 29.64 17.52
C VAL A 287 -43.71 30.99 18.19
N SER A 288 -43.57 31.04 19.50
CA SER A 288 -43.61 32.28 20.27
C SER A 288 -42.57 32.26 21.38
N MET A 289 -41.76 33.32 21.43
CA MET A 289 -40.74 33.55 22.44
C MET A 289 -41.13 34.79 23.25
N ASP A 290 -41.32 34.63 24.56
CA ASP A 290 -41.54 35.72 25.50
C ASP A 290 -40.25 35.94 26.30
N LEU A 291 -39.55 37.02 25.95
CA LEU A 291 -38.28 37.40 26.57
C LEU A 291 -38.45 37.91 28.00
N ALA A 292 -39.65 38.37 28.38
CA ALA A 292 -39.92 38.81 29.75
C ALA A 292 -40.21 37.63 30.68
N ALA A 293 -40.97 36.65 30.18
CA ALA A 293 -41.31 35.44 30.91
C ALA A 293 -40.23 34.33 30.82
N ASN A 294 -39.19 34.54 30.02
CA ASN A 294 -38.16 33.55 29.69
C ASN A 294 -38.73 32.24 29.10
N THR A 295 -39.80 32.33 28.29
CA THR A 295 -40.48 31.15 27.74
C THR A 295 -40.43 31.08 26.23
N LEU A 296 -40.12 29.89 25.71
CA LEU A 296 -40.26 29.51 24.31
C LEU A 296 -41.40 28.49 24.18
N GLN A 297 -42.37 28.77 23.31
CA GLN A 297 -43.49 27.89 23.02
C GLN A 297 -43.58 27.59 21.52
N VAL A 298 -43.80 26.32 21.19
CA VAL A 298 -44.03 25.81 19.84
C VAL A 298 -45.41 25.18 19.81
N MET A 299 -46.26 25.61 18.87
CA MET A 299 -47.60 25.12 18.64
C MET A 299 -47.69 24.47 17.27
N VAL A 300 -48.21 23.26 17.21
CA VAL A 300 -48.41 22.53 15.94
C VAL A 300 -49.89 22.45 15.64
N TRP A 301 -50.29 23.01 14.52
CA TRP A 301 -51.66 22.95 14.01
C TRP A 301 -51.77 21.83 12.98
N ALA A 302 -52.89 21.12 12.99
CA ALA A 302 -53.22 20.09 12.01
C ALA A 302 -54.57 20.39 11.36
N TYR A 303 -54.69 20.10 10.08
CA TYR A 303 -55.96 20.18 9.35
C TYR A 303 -56.79 18.92 9.52
N SER A 304 -58.09 19.07 9.76
CA SER A 304 -59.07 18.00 9.74
C SER A 304 -60.07 18.25 8.61
N GLU A 305 -60.35 17.22 7.81
CA GLU A 305 -61.41 17.25 6.79
C GLU A 305 -62.81 17.03 7.37
N ASN A 306 -62.92 16.67 8.65
CA ASN A 306 -64.19 16.46 9.31
C ASN A 306 -64.97 17.78 9.46
N ASP A 307 -66.30 17.70 9.46
CA ASP A 307 -67.21 18.84 9.67
C ASP A 307 -66.99 20.03 8.70
N GLY A 308 -66.60 19.75 7.45
CA GLY A 308 -66.44 20.77 6.41
C GLY A 308 -65.05 21.42 6.35
N GLY A 309 -64.10 20.98 7.17
CA GLY A 309 -62.70 21.44 7.13
C GLY A 309 -62.36 22.47 8.21
N PHE A 310 -61.36 22.20 9.04
CA PHE A 310 -60.82 23.18 10.00
C PHE A 310 -59.40 22.85 10.47
N TRP A 311 -58.67 23.87 10.95
CA TRP A 311 -57.37 23.70 11.62
C TRP A 311 -57.52 23.67 13.14
N HIS A 312 -56.83 22.74 13.80
CA HIS A 312 -56.84 22.61 15.27
C HIS A 312 -55.44 22.29 15.83
N LEU A 313 -55.22 22.53 17.12
CA LEU A 313 -53.97 22.14 17.79
C LEU A 313 -53.83 20.62 17.87
N ALA A 314 -52.66 20.10 17.48
CA ALA A 314 -52.41 18.67 17.34
C ALA A 314 -52.02 18.00 18.68
N SER A 315 -52.98 17.44 19.43
CA SER A 315 -52.72 16.88 20.77
C SER A 315 -52.01 15.53 20.83
N HIS A 316 -51.99 14.75 19.74
CA HIS A 316 -51.52 13.34 19.75
C HIS A 316 -50.63 12.95 18.55
N ILE A 317 -50.22 13.90 17.71
CA ILE A 317 -49.53 13.58 16.45
C ILE A 317 -48.01 13.33 16.68
N TYR A 318 -47.41 13.91 17.73
CA TYR A 318 -45.97 13.79 18.00
C TYR A 318 -45.66 13.56 19.49
N GLN A 319 -44.64 12.75 19.77
CA GLN A 319 -44.14 12.52 21.14
C GLN A 319 -43.59 13.83 21.73
N GLY A 320 -44.05 14.20 22.93
CA GLY A 320 -43.59 15.41 23.65
C GLY A 320 -44.53 16.61 23.59
N LEU A 321 -45.55 16.61 22.71
CA LEU A 321 -46.58 17.66 22.70
C LEU A 321 -47.65 17.40 23.77
N LYS A 322 -47.93 18.40 24.61
CA LYS A 322 -49.09 18.40 25.52
C LYS A 322 -50.15 19.33 24.96
N LYS A 323 -51.30 18.78 24.53
CA LYS A 323 -52.40 19.54 23.87
C LYS A 323 -51.94 20.36 22.66
N GLY A 324 -51.00 19.83 21.86
CA GLY A 324 -50.47 20.51 20.67
C GLY A 324 -49.48 21.63 20.93
N ARG A 325 -49.00 21.75 22.17
CA ARG A 325 -47.99 22.73 22.58
C ARG A 325 -46.76 22.02 23.15
N TYR A 326 -45.58 22.50 22.76
CA TYR A 326 -44.31 22.27 23.43
C TYR A 326 -43.86 23.59 24.06
N GLN A 327 -43.46 23.57 25.32
CA GLN A 327 -43.03 24.76 26.04
C GLN A 327 -41.78 24.45 26.84
N THR A 328 -40.80 25.34 26.76
CA THR A 328 -39.51 25.26 27.45
C THR A 328 -39.05 26.67 27.84
N GLU A 329 -38.09 26.77 28.75
CA GLU A 329 -37.39 28.02 29.00
C GLU A 329 -36.43 28.33 27.83
N ILE A 330 -36.13 29.60 27.61
CA ILE A 330 -35.12 30.01 26.61
C ILE A 330 -33.76 29.57 27.16
N PRO A 331 -32.92 28.87 26.37
CA PRO A 331 -31.60 28.44 26.83
C PRO A 331 -30.75 29.61 27.32
N SER A 332 -30.21 29.52 28.54
CA SER A 332 -29.40 30.57 29.16
C SER A 332 -28.15 30.93 28.34
N CYS A 333 -27.58 29.95 27.61
CA CYS A 333 -26.45 30.17 26.71
C CYS A 333 -26.75 31.11 25.52
N TRP A 334 -28.00 31.51 25.29
CA TRP A 334 -28.35 32.50 24.27
C TRP A 334 -28.15 33.95 24.74
N GLY A 335 -27.96 34.18 26.04
CA GLY A 335 -27.72 35.53 26.57
C GLY A 335 -28.90 36.50 26.41
N LEU A 336 -30.12 35.99 26.25
CA LEU A 336 -31.34 36.78 26.01
C LEU A 336 -32.10 37.16 27.30
N GLU A 337 -31.49 36.98 28.48
CA GLU A 337 -32.13 37.25 29.77
C GLU A 337 -32.40 38.75 30.01
N PRO A 338 -33.48 39.10 30.72
CA PRO A 338 -33.85 40.49 30.97
C PRO A 338 -32.93 41.15 32.01
N GLY A 339 -31.79 41.67 31.53
CA GLY A 339 -31.00 42.71 32.17
C GLY A 339 -30.07 42.25 33.29
N VAL A 340 -28.86 41.81 32.93
CA VAL A 340 -27.66 41.98 33.76
C VAL A 340 -26.47 42.25 32.83
N VAL A 341 -25.83 43.40 33.04
CA VAL A 341 -24.48 43.71 32.57
C VAL A 341 -23.51 43.15 33.60
N GLY A 342 -22.51 42.41 33.15
CA GLY A 342 -21.21 42.27 33.82
C GLY A 342 -21.09 41.16 34.86
N ASP A 343 -20.10 40.30 34.57
CA ASP A 343 -19.00 39.90 35.45
C ASP A 343 -18.86 38.39 35.68
N ASP A 344 -17.68 37.94 35.26
CA ASP A 344 -16.90 36.74 35.52
C ASP A 344 -17.45 35.73 36.53
N GLY A 345 -17.64 34.49 36.05
CA GLY A 345 -18.00 33.37 36.91
C GLY A 345 -18.10 32.07 36.13
N TYR A 346 -16.94 31.51 35.78
CA TYR A 346 -16.82 30.10 35.42
C TYR A 346 -17.30 29.28 36.62
N ASP A 347 -18.36 28.48 36.46
CA ASP A 347 -18.56 27.32 37.30
C ASP A 347 -19.22 26.17 36.53
N GLY A 348 -18.63 25.00 36.69
CA GLY A 348 -18.70 23.87 35.76
C GLY A 348 -20.05 23.14 35.70
N GLY A 349 -20.32 22.55 34.53
CA GLY A 349 -21.54 21.79 34.27
C GLY A 349 -21.47 20.84 33.08
N ILE A 350 -20.50 19.93 33.09
CA ILE A 350 -20.45 18.61 32.41
C ILE A 350 -20.51 18.61 30.86
N ILE A 351 -19.31 18.67 30.29
CA ILE A 351 -18.94 18.09 29.00
C ILE A 351 -19.27 16.59 29.04
N ARG A 352 -20.07 16.09 28.08
CA ARG A 352 -20.01 14.66 27.74
C ARG A 352 -18.70 14.43 26.99
N ILE A 353 -17.64 14.21 27.74
CA ILE A 353 -16.44 13.53 27.23
C ILE A 353 -16.96 12.18 26.78
N GLU A 354 -16.78 11.82 25.50
CA GLU A 354 -16.90 10.42 25.11
C GLU A 354 -16.02 9.64 26.10
N THR A 355 -16.63 8.85 26.98
CA THR A 355 -15.93 8.17 28.08
C THR A 355 -14.93 7.13 27.57
N GLN A 356 -14.86 6.94 26.25
CA GLN A 356 -13.97 6.00 25.59
C GLN A 356 -12.64 6.65 25.21
N TRP A 357 -11.55 5.90 25.42
CA TRP A 357 -10.20 6.28 25.07
C TRP A 357 -10.05 6.59 23.58
N ILE A 358 -10.57 5.69 22.72
CA ILE A 358 -10.69 5.89 21.28
C ILE A 358 -12.10 6.44 20.97
N PRO A 359 -12.22 7.62 20.34
CA PRO A 359 -13.53 8.17 20.01
C PRO A 359 -14.37 7.21 19.16
N THR A 360 -15.66 7.08 19.47
CA THR A 360 -16.56 6.17 18.73
C THR A 360 -16.69 6.60 17.27
N SER A 361 -16.68 7.91 17.02
CA SER A 361 -16.66 8.51 15.67
C SER A 361 -15.39 8.17 14.89
N TYR A 362 -14.23 8.17 15.54
CA TYR A 362 -12.95 7.75 14.96
C TYR A 362 -12.99 6.27 14.56
N ARG A 363 -13.47 5.41 15.47
CA ARG A 363 -13.57 3.95 15.29
C ARG A 363 -14.51 3.56 14.15
N ASN A 364 -15.72 4.11 14.12
CA ASN A 364 -16.74 3.75 13.13
C ASN A 364 -16.37 4.15 11.69
N ARG A 365 -15.55 5.20 11.52
CA ARG A 365 -15.11 5.67 10.19
C ARG A 365 -13.93 4.87 9.64
N LEU A 366 -13.02 4.41 10.49
CA LEU A 366 -11.82 3.71 10.05
C LEU A 366 -11.99 2.19 9.91
N LEU A 367 -12.91 1.57 10.65
CA LEU A 367 -13.18 0.13 10.54
C LEU A 367 -13.61 -0.29 9.11
N PRO A 368 -14.57 0.37 8.43
CA PRO A 368 -14.90 0.05 7.04
C PRO A 368 -13.76 0.39 6.08
N ARG A 369 -13.05 1.49 6.32
CA ARG A 369 -11.98 2.00 5.43
C ARG A 369 -10.81 1.03 5.27
N TYR A 370 -10.39 0.39 6.36
CA TYR A 370 -9.25 -0.54 6.34
C TYR A 370 -9.69 -2.01 6.40
N GLY A 371 -10.93 -2.29 6.81
CA GLY A 371 -11.42 -3.63 7.11
C GLY A 371 -11.75 -4.49 5.89
N SER A 372 -12.09 -3.89 4.74
CA SER A 372 -12.47 -4.61 3.53
C SER A 372 -11.39 -4.59 2.43
N LEU A 373 -11.23 -5.74 1.78
CA LEU A 373 -10.39 -5.97 0.61
C LEU A 373 -11.28 -6.51 -0.51
N GLU A 374 -11.22 -5.89 -1.69
CA GLU A 374 -11.74 -6.52 -2.91
C GLU A 374 -10.65 -7.41 -3.51
N PRO A 375 -10.77 -8.74 -3.51
CA PRO A 375 -9.80 -9.59 -4.16
C PRO A 375 -9.89 -9.45 -5.68
N LEU A 376 -8.80 -9.81 -6.36
CA LEU A 376 -8.73 -9.93 -7.81
C LEU A 376 -9.37 -11.24 -8.25
N VAL A 377 -10.69 -11.32 -8.14
CA VAL A 377 -11.50 -12.46 -8.56
C VAL A 377 -12.42 -12.00 -9.69
N ASP A 378 -12.76 -12.93 -10.57
CA ASP A 378 -13.69 -12.83 -11.71
C ASP A 378 -14.49 -11.51 -11.75
N PRO A 379 -14.34 -10.67 -12.80
CA PRO A 379 -15.01 -9.38 -12.90
C PRO A 379 -16.54 -9.45 -12.73
N ASP A 380 -17.15 -10.61 -12.97
CA ASP A 380 -18.60 -10.81 -12.89
C ASP A 380 -19.08 -11.15 -11.45
N LYS A 381 -18.17 -11.30 -10.46
CA LYS A 381 -18.50 -11.59 -9.05
C LYS A 381 -17.60 -10.83 -8.06
N PRO A 382 -17.91 -9.56 -7.70
CA PRO A 382 -17.18 -8.86 -6.67
C PRO A 382 -17.39 -9.53 -5.31
N LEU A 383 -16.29 -9.84 -4.61
CA LEU A 383 -16.29 -10.45 -3.29
C LEU A 383 -15.69 -9.45 -2.29
N GLU A 384 -16.25 -9.34 -1.10
CA GLU A 384 -15.67 -8.52 -0.03
C GLU A 384 -14.94 -9.41 0.99
N MET A 385 -13.64 -9.20 1.19
CA MET A 385 -12.79 -9.99 2.09
C MET A 385 -12.30 -9.15 3.26
N ARG A 386 -12.28 -9.69 4.48
CA ARG A 386 -11.72 -8.97 5.64
C ARG A 386 -10.19 -9.04 5.68
N LEU A 387 -9.49 -7.91 5.80
CA LEU A 387 -8.02 -7.85 5.83
C LEU A 387 -7.41 -8.79 6.88
N GLN A 388 -7.95 -8.80 8.10
CA GLN A 388 -7.46 -9.65 9.21
C GLN A 388 -7.52 -11.15 8.91
N ARG A 389 -8.43 -11.59 8.04
CA ARG A 389 -8.54 -13.01 7.65
C ARG A 389 -7.48 -13.44 6.64
N VAL A 390 -6.89 -12.49 5.92
CA VAL A 390 -5.96 -12.74 4.80
C VAL A 390 -4.53 -12.36 5.18
N PHE A 391 -4.38 -11.39 6.10
CA PHE A 391 -3.09 -10.88 6.53
C PHE A 391 -2.16 -11.99 7.01
N VAL A 392 -0.90 -11.95 6.60
CA VAL A 392 0.18 -12.81 7.10
C VAL A 392 1.23 -11.90 7.74
N PRO A 393 1.68 -12.17 8.97
CA PRO A 393 2.69 -11.36 9.65
C PRO A 393 3.95 -11.16 8.82
N LEU A 394 4.40 -9.91 8.71
CA LEU A 394 5.72 -9.60 8.15
C LEU A 394 6.80 -9.98 9.16
N VAL A 395 7.96 -10.44 8.70
CA VAL A 395 9.06 -10.85 9.57
C VAL A 395 10.29 -9.96 9.40
N THR A 396 11.06 -9.82 10.48
CA THR A 396 12.31 -9.05 10.54
C THR A 396 13.41 -9.83 11.25
N ASP A 397 14.66 -9.49 10.95
CA ASP A 397 15.88 -9.97 11.61
C ASP A 397 16.35 -9.04 12.75
N TRP A 398 15.54 -8.06 13.14
CA TRP A 398 15.92 -7.07 14.15
C TRP A 398 16.27 -7.68 15.52
N GLN A 399 17.29 -7.08 16.16
CA GLN A 399 17.80 -7.41 17.50
C GLN A 399 18.02 -6.13 18.31
N SER A 400 17.77 -6.19 19.62
CA SER A 400 18.03 -5.08 20.56
C SER A 400 19.53 -4.82 20.76
N ALA A 401 19.88 -3.63 21.27
CA ALA A 401 21.27 -3.28 21.57
C ALA A 401 21.90 -4.23 22.59
N GLU A 402 21.16 -4.62 23.62
CA GLU A 402 21.56 -5.60 24.62
C GLU A 402 21.72 -7.00 24.03
N GLU A 403 20.84 -7.43 23.12
CA GLU A 403 21.01 -8.70 22.40
C GLU A 403 22.21 -8.67 21.47
N ARG A 404 22.49 -7.54 20.80
CA ARG A 404 23.69 -7.35 19.99
C ARG A 404 24.94 -7.35 20.85
N GLU A 405 24.92 -6.68 21.99
CA GLU A 405 26.04 -6.62 22.93
C GLU A 405 26.23 -7.94 23.67
N ALA A 406 25.16 -8.66 24.01
CA ALA A 406 25.21 -10.00 24.58
C ALA A 406 25.63 -11.05 23.54
N ALA A 407 25.21 -10.92 22.29
CA ALA A 407 25.73 -11.72 21.19
C ALA A 407 27.22 -11.42 20.98
N HIS A 408 27.62 -10.14 21.07
CA HIS A 408 29.01 -9.72 20.96
C HIS A 408 29.87 -10.17 22.16
N LYS A 409 29.35 -10.09 23.38
CA LYS A 409 29.97 -10.58 24.62
C LYS A 409 29.99 -12.10 24.68
N ARG A 410 28.99 -12.80 24.15
CA ARG A 410 29.00 -14.26 23.95
C ARG A 410 30.05 -14.63 22.91
N GLU A 411 30.16 -13.88 21.82
CA GLU A 411 31.23 -14.04 20.83
C GLU A 411 32.61 -13.76 21.43
N GLN A 412 32.76 -12.74 22.29
CA GLN A 412 34.02 -12.40 22.96
C GLN A 412 34.38 -13.39 24.07
N ALA A 413 33.43 -13.81 24.91
CA ALA A 413 33.63 -14.82 25.94
C ALA A 413 33.84 -16.23 25.37
N ALA A 414 33.26 -16.53 24.19
CA ALA A 414 33.57 -17.73 23.43
C ALA A 414 34.96 -17.67 22.77
N LYS A 415 35.50 -16.47 22.53
CA LYS A 415 36.88 -16.25 22.06
C LYS A 415 37.92 -16.26 23.18
N GLU A 416 37.55 -15.91 24.42
CA GLU A 416 38.45 -15.90 25.59
C GLU A 416 38.55 -17.23 26.34
N LYS A 417 37.61 -18.17 26.11
CA LYS A 417 37.75 -19.55 26.60
C LYS A 417 38.67 -20.34 25.66
N GLN A 418 39.83 -20.77 26.19
CA GLN A 418 40.68 -21.75 25.50
C GLN A 418 39.88 -23.01 25.13
N PRO A 419 40.12 -23.60 23.95
CA PRO A 419 39.30 -24.66 23.41
C PRO A 419 39.69 -26.01 24.03
N SER A 420 38.90 -26.48 24.99
CA SER A 420 38.85 -27.90 25.33
C SER A 420 37.44 -28.42 25.04
N ASP A 421 37.35 -29.31 24.07
CA ASP A 421 36.23 -30.20 23.76
C ASP A 421 34.84 -29.59 23.47
N LYS A 422 34.52 -29.68 22.17
CA LYS A 422 33.25 -30.13 21.57
C LYS A 422 32.07 -29.15 21.52
N GLU A 423 31.48 -29.18 20.32
CA GLU A 423 30.24 -28.55 19.86
C GLU A 423 30.34 -27.04 19.61
N HIS A 424 30.70 -26.69 18.37
CA HIS A 424 30.33 -25.39 17.82
C HIS A 424 28.80 -25.28 17.89
N PRO A 425 28.24 -24.35 18.68
CA PRO A 425 26.86 -23.97 18.48
C PRO A 425 26.82 -23.39 17.07
N GLY A 426 25.99 -23.98 16.20
CA GLY A 426 25.72 -23.38 14.90
C GLY A 426 25.44 -21.90 15.12
N LYS A 427 25.94 -21.03 14.24
CA LYS A 427 25.38 -19.69 14.15
C LYS A 427 23.90 -19.88 13.80
N GLU A 428 23.07 -20.02 14.83
CA GLU A 428 21.65 -19.78 14.75
C GLU A 428 21.55 -18.41 14.09
N GLY A 429 21.14 -18.38 12.82
CA GLY A 429 20.74 -17.14 12.20
C GLY A 429 19.73 -16.50 13.15
N SER A 430 19.91 -15.21 13.43
CA SER A 430 19.03 -14.46 14.32
C SER A 430 17.58 -14.86 14.03
N PRO A 431 16.84 -15.43 14.99
CA PRO A 431 15.52 -15.98 14.71
C PRO A 431 14.66 -14.87 14.11
N SER A 432 14.10 -15.11 12.92
CA SER A 432 13.19 -14.15 12.30
C SER A 432 11.96 -13.97 13.19
N ARG A 433 11.58 -12.71 13.43
CA ARG A 433 10.52 -12.37 14.39
C ARG A 433 9.34 -11.73 13.66
N PRO A 434 8.10 -12.08 14.02
CA PRO A 434 6.92 -11.38 13.55
C PRO A 434 6.96 -9.90 13.98
N LEU A 435 6.93 -9.01 13.00
CA LEU A 435 7.11 -7.58 13.18
C LEU A 435 5.90 -6.96 13.89
N ASP A 436 4.69 -7.45 13.64
CA ASP A 436 3.47 -7.08 14.38
C ASP A 436 3.63 -7.32 15.89
N LYS A 437 4.20 -8.46 16.29
CA LYS A 437 4.44 -8.80 17.70
C LYS A 437 5.55 -7.98 18.33
N LEU A 438 6.60 -7.65 17.58
CA LEU A 438 7.67 -6.79 18.05
C LEU A 438 7.19 -5.35 18.27
N LEU A 439 6.38 -4.84 17.35
CA LEU A 439 5.81 -3.48 17.40
C LEU A 439 4.78 -3.31 18.53
N GLN A 440 4.06 -4.39 18.89
CA GLN A 440 3.13 -4.37 20.01
C GLN A 440 3.82 -4.40 21.38
N ARG A 441 5.10 -4.81 21.47
CA ARG A 441 5.93 -4.86 22.69
C ARG A 441 6.81 -3.60 22.84
N GLU A 442 7.29 -3.31 24.05
CA GLU A 442 8.14 -2.13 24.35
C GLU A 442 9.51 -2.11 23.64
N ALA A 443 9.92 -3.21 23.00
CA ALA A 443 11.24 -3.37 22.39
C ALA A 443 11.51 -2.42 21.19
N LEU A 444 10.47 -1.99 20.46
CA LEU A 444 10.56 -1.09 19.31
C LEU A 444 9.87 0.26 19.56
N HIS A 445 10.18 0.89 20.69
CA HIS A 445 9.72 2.24 21.00
C HIS A 445 10.42 3.28 20.10
N HIS A 446 9.69 3.91 19.17
CA HIS A 446 10.21 4.73 18.06
C HIS A 446 11.06 3.92 17.08
N CYS A 447 10.48 3.48 15.96
CA CYS A 447 11.18 2.61 15.02
C CYS A 447 10.99 2.99 13.55
N LEU A 448 11.95 2.57 12.73
CA LEU A 448 11.91 2.70 11.28
C LEU A 448 11.76 1.31 10.64
N ILE A 449 10.66 1.08 9.91
CA ILE A 449 10.42 -0.13 9.14
C ILE A 449 10.89 0.07 7.71
N VAL A 450 11.85 -0.74 7.26
CA VAL A 450 12.46 -0.61 5.94
C VAL A 450 12.16 -1.83 5.10
N GLY A 451 11.58 -1.64 3.91
CA GLY A 451 11.21 -2.76 3.04
C GLY A 451 11.04 -2.35 1.58
N GLY A 452 11.23 -3.30 0.66
CA GLY A 452 11.08 -3.08 -0.77
C GLY A 452 9.64 -2.68 -1.19
N PRO A 453 9.41 -2.30 -2.46
CA PRO A 453 8.06 -2.05 -2.97
C PRO A 453 7.19 -3.31 -2.86
N GLY A 454 5.89 -3.13 -2.54
CA GLY A 454 4.94 -4.24 -2.39
C GLY A 454 5.20 -5.21 -1.23
N SER A 455 6.19 -4.94 -0.37
CA SER A 455 6.52 -5.78 0.82
C SER A 455 5.44 -5.84 1.90
N GLY A 456 4.38 -5.01 1.80
CA GLY A 456 3.26 -5.01 2.74
C GLY A 456 3.38 -4.04 3.91
N LYS A 457 4.32 -3.07 3.91
CA LYS A 457 4.49 -2.09 5.02
C LYS A 457 3.20 -1.32 5.35
N SER A 458 2.58 -0.71 4.35
CA SER A 458 1.30 0.01 4.52
C SER A 458 0.18 -0.91 4.99
N THR A 459 0.14 -2.15 4.46
CA THR A 459 -0.80 -3.20 4.89
C THR A 459 -0.60 -3.59 6.36
N LEU A 460 0.65 -3.66 6.82
CA LEU A 460 0.98 -3.90 8.24
C LEU A 460 0.46 -2.75 9.12
N LEU A 461 0.68 -1.49 8.73
CA LEU A 461 0.16 -0.35 9.51
C LEU A 461 -1.37 -0.32 9.55
N ALA A 462 -2.04 -0.62 8.43
CA ALA A 462 -3.49 -0.73 8.38
C ALA A 462 -4.01 -1.89 9.25
N TYR A 463 -3.34 -3.05 9.20
CA TYR A 463 -3.66 -4.19 10.07
C TYR A 463 -3.52 -3.84 11.56
N LEU A 464 -2.41 -3.21 11.95
CA LEU A 464 -2.20 -2.77 13.33
C LEU A 464 -3.26 -1.75 13.78
N THR A 465 -3.65 -0.83 12.88
CA THR A 465 -4.72 0.12 13.14
C THR A 465 -6.03 -0.60 13.43
N LEU A 466 -6.43 -1.57 12.61
CA LEU A 466 -7.66 -2.36 12.80
C LEU A 466 -7.66 -3.12 14.13
N GLU A 467 -6.55 -3.79 14.47
CA GLU A 467 -6.44 -4.51 15.74
C GLU A 467 -6.69 -3.59 16.95
N GLN A 468 -6.20 -2.35 16.92
CA GLN A 468 -6.42 -1.38 18.00
C GLN A 468 -7.84 -0.81 18.01
N LEU A 469 -8.46 -0.65 16.84
CA LEU A 469 -9.85 -0.18 16.74
C LEU A 469 -10.85 -1.22 17.23
N GLU A 470 -10.55 -2.51 17.10
CA GLU A 470 -11.40 -3.60 17.60
C GLU A 470 -11.10 -4.00 19.06
N ALA A 471 -10.00 -3.51 19.64
CA ALA A 471 -9.63 -3.79 21.02
C ALA A 471 -10.63 -3.18 22.04
N GLU A 472 -10.72 -3.82 23.20
CA GLU A 472 -11.46 -3.29 24.36
C GLU A 472 -10.86 -1.96 24.81
N ASP A 473 -11.72 -1.00 25.17
CA ASP A 473 -11.30 0.39 25.43
C ASP A 473 -10.35 0.54 26.63
N SER A 474 -10.38 -0.40 27.59
CA SER A 474 -9.44 -0.48 28.71
C SER A 474 -7.99 -0.75 28.27
N GLU A 475 -7.80 -1.46 27.15
CA GLU A 475 -6.48 -1.88 26.64
C GLU A 475 -6.08 -1.17 25.34
N ALA A 476 -7.03 -0.50 24.67
CA ALA A 476 -6.81 0.08 23.36
C ALA A 476 -5.78 1.22 23.37
N VAL A 477 -4.85 1.19 22.41
CA VAL A 477 -3.94 2.29 22.09
C VAL A 477 -4.56 3.09 20.95
N LEU A 478 -4.58 4.41 21.01
CA LEU A 478 -5.13 5.25 19.93
C LEU A 478 -4.17 5.20 18.72
N PRO A 479 -4.52 4.54 17.61
CA PRO A 479 -3.66 4.50 16.43
C PRO A 479 -3.87 5.77 15.60
N ILE A 480 -2.79 6.46 15.23
CA ILE A 480 -2.81 7.63 14.34
C ILE A 480 -2.04 7.27 13.07
N LEU A 481 -2.75 6.82 12.04
CA LEU A 481 -2.17 6.46 10.74
C LEU A 481 -2.22 7.64 9.77
N LEU A 482 -1.06 8.17 9.37
CA LEU A 482 -0.95 9.33 8.48
C LEU A 482 0.14 9.13 7.40
N PRO A 483 -0.12 9.47 6.12
CA PRO A 483 0.88 9.39 5.05
C PRO A 483 1.88 10.55 5.10
N LEU A 484 3.17 10.25 5.06
CA LEU A 484 4.27 11.23 5.17
C LEU A 484 4.39 12.14 3.96
N LYS A 485 3.92 11.71 2.79
CA LYS A 485 3.91 12.56 1.61
C LYS A 485 3.10 13.84 1.83
N LYS A 486 1.91 13.73 2.44
CA LYS A 486 1.06 14.88 2.77
C LYS A 486 1.77 15.87 3.70
N LEU A 487 2.54 15.37 4.67
CA LEU A 487 3.38 16.21 5.52
C LEU A 487 4.49 16.89 4.71
N GLY A 488 5.13 16.18 3.79
CA GLY A 488 6.06 16.77 2.84
C GLY A 488 5.43 17.95 2.11
N ASP A 489 4.27 17.75 1.49
CA ASP A 489 3.55 18.79 0.75
C ASP A 489 3.20 19.99 1.61
N TYR A 490 2.71 19.76 2.83
CA TYR A 490 2.42 20.81 3.81
C TYR A 490 3.63 21.70 4.14
N LEU A 491 4.84 21.14 4.18
CA LEU A 491 6.06 21.87 4.52
C LEU A 491 6.70 22.64 3.34
N LYS A 492 6.16 22.55 2.11
CA LYS A 492 6.70 23.27 0.94
C LYS A 492 6.68 24.79 1.12
N ASP A 493 5.68 25.31 1.84
CA ASP A 493 5.44 26.75 2.03
C ASP A 493 5.75 27.25 3.45
N ALA A 494 6.26 26.38 4.33
CA ALA A 494 6.48 26.70 5.74
C ALA A 494 7.78 27.48 5.96
N THR A 495 7.72 28.62 6.66
CA THR A 495 8.87 29.50 6.93
C THR A 495 9.76 29.04 8.09
N ALA A 496 9.30 28.10 8.93
CA ALA A 496 10.08 27.53 10.05
C ALA A 496 9.64 26.08 10.39
N PRO A 497 9.99 25.08 9.56
CA PRO A 497 9.46 23.71 9.65
C PRO A 497 10.09 22.81 10.74
N GLU A 498 10.98 23.33 11.60
CA GLU A 498 11.79 22.51 12.51
C GLU A 498 11.16 22.27 13.90
N LEU A 499 10.00 22.87 14.19
CA LEU A 499 9.34 22.72 15.49
C LEU A 499 8.47 21.46 15.53
N PRO A 500 8.63 20.56 16.53
CA PRO A 500 7.77 19.38 16.73
C PRO A 500 6.26 19.68 16.72
N GLN A 501 5.87 20.87 17.17
CA GLN A 501 4.48 21.33 17.17
C GLN A 501 3.87 21.38 15.76
N THR A 502 4.68 21.63 14.73
CA THR A 502 4.24 21.66 13.33
C THR A 502 3.64 20.34 12.89
N LEU A 503 4.20 19.20 13.31
CA LEU A 503 3.65 17.88 13.00
C LEU A 503 2.30 17.66 13.72
N VAL A 504 2.20 18.10 14.98
CA VAL A 504 0.98 17.97 15.79
C VAL A 504 -0.15 18.83 15.22
N ASP A 505 0.14 20.07 14.82
CA ASP A 505 -0.85 20.98 14.26
C ASP A 505 -1.35 20.48 12.90
N TRP A 506 -0.44 19.95 12.07
CA TRP A 506 -0.80 19.28 10.82
C TRP A 506 -1.68 18.05 11.06
N ALA A 507 -1.29 17.17 11.98
CA ALA A 507 -2.08 15.98 12.31
C ALA A 507 -3.46 16.33 12.88
N ALA A 508 -3.56 17.35 13.73
CA ALA A 508 -4.83 17.84 14.26
C ALA A 508 -5.76 18.34 13.16
N ALA A 509 -5.22 19.01 12.14
CA ALA A 509 -6.00 19.46 10.99
C ALA A 509 -6.55 18.28 10.17
N GLU A 510 -5.73 17.25 9.92
CA GLU A 510 -6.15 16.04 9.19
C GLU A 510 -7.17 15.19 9.98
N LEU A 511 -7.08 15.17 11.32
CA LEU A 511 -7.84 14.28 12.18
C LEU A 511 -9.10 14.92 12.81
N ALA A 512 -9.25 16.25 12.75
CA ALA A 512 -10.42 16.95 13.24
C ALA A 512 -11.77 16.40 12.69
N PRO A 513 -11.89 16.01 11.40
CA PRO A 513 -13.11 15.38 10.88
C PRO A 513 -13.46 14.05 11.55
N PHE A 514 -12.49 13.39 12.18
CA PHE A 514 -12.66 12.09 12.85
C PHE A 514 -12.83 12.23 14.37
N GLY A 515 -13.06 13.45 14.88
CA GLY A 515 -13.25 13.70 16.32
C GLY A 515 -11.96 13.82 17.13
N LEU A 516 -10.80 14.01 16.47
CA LEU A 516 -9.49 14.19 17.11
C LEU A 516 -8.89 15.54 16.71
N ASP A 517 -9.38 16.62 17.32
CA ASP A 517 -8.85 17.97 17.13
C ASP A 517 -7.56 18.23 17.97
N SER A 518 -7.05 19.48 17.90
CA SER A 518 -5.83 19.87 18.62
C SER A 518 -5.94 19.68 20.14
N ALA A 519 -7.12 19.93 20.74
CA ALA A 519 -7.33 19.75 22.17
C ALA A 519 -7.38 18.26 22.53
N ALA A 520 -8.07 17.44 21.73
CA ALA A 520 -8.18 16.00 21.90
C ALA A 520 -6.83 15.28 21.76
N LEU A 521 -5.96 15.74 20.85
CA LEU A 521 -4.61 15.21 20.70
C LEU A 521 -3.70 15.66 21.84
N LYS A 522 -3.68 16.95 22.21
CA LYS A 522 -2.86 17.46 23.32
C LYS A 522 -3.19 16.82 24.65
N THR A 523 -4.45 16.46 24.89
CA THR A 523 -4.88 15.79 26.12
C THR A 523 -4.53 14.31 26.17
N ARG A 524 -4.30 13.65 25.02
CA ARG A 524 -3.92 12.24 24.93
C ARG A 524 -2.42 12.01 24.73
N MET A 525 -1.73 12.96 24.12
CA MET A 525 -0.27 12.89 23.95
C MET A 525 0.43 12.86 25.31
N GLY A 526 1.46 12.03 25.43
CA GLY A 526 2.20 11.80 26.66
C GLY A 526 1.47 10.90 27.67
N SER A 527 0.35 10.29 27.29
CA SER A 527 -0.39 9.31 28.12
C SER A 527 0.24 7.92 28.10
N GLY A 528 1.05 7.61 27.09
CA GLY A 528 1.57 6.27 26.85
C GLY A 528 0.62 5.35 26.07
N ARG A 529 -0.53 5.88 25.64
CA ARG A 529 -1.59 5.16 24.94
C ARG A 529 -1.90 5.75 23.56
N VAL A 530 -0.93 6.42 22.94
CA VAL A 530 -1.00 6.92 21.56
C VAL A 530 0.08 6.25 20.71
N TRP A 531 -0.27 5.86 19.49
CA TRP A 531 0.66 5.28 18.53
C TRP A 531 0.58 5.97 17.17
N TRP A 532 1.63 6.72 16.86
CA TRP A 532 1.82 7.40 15.59
C TRP A 532 2.38 6.42 14.54
N LEU A 533 1.65 6.20 13.46
CA LEU A 533 1.98 5.32 12.34
C LEU A 533 2.16 6.21 11.10
N LEU A 534 3.40 6.60 10.79
CA LEU A 534 3.73 7.51 9.69
C LEU A 534 4.24 6.72 8.48
N ASP A 535 3.45 6.69 7.41
CA ASP A 535 3.70 5.81 6.25
C ASP A 535 4.40 6.54 5.10
N GLY A 536 5.45 5.95 4.52
CA GLY A 536 5.95 6.31 3.19
C GLY A 536 6.98 7.43 3.11
N LEU A 537 8.07 7.40 3.89
CA LEU A 537 9.14 8.42 3.76
C LEU A 537 9.78 8.44 2.35
N ASP A 538 9.78 7.30 1.65
CA ASP A 538 10.26 7.20 0.28
C ASP A 538 9.39 7.91 -0.77
N GLU A 539 8.14 8.22 -0.43
CA GLU A 539 7.19 8.95 -1.29
C GLU A 539 7.50 10.45 -1.35
N ILE A 540 8.45 10.93 -0.55
CA ILE A 540 8.97 12.30 -0.62
C ILE A 540 10.18 12.30 -1.52
N PHE A 541 10.00 12.60 -2.80
CA PHE A 541 11.04 12.35 -3.81
C PHE A 541 12.15 13.40 -3.85
N VAL A 542 11.86 14.63 -3.42
CA VAL A 542 12.84 15.70 -3.36
C VAL A 542 13.83 15.45 -2.20
N PRO A 543 15.13 15.22 -2.50
CA PRO A 543 16.12 14.85 -1.50
C PRO A 543 16.21 15.79 -0.29
N LYS A 544 16.14 17.11 -0.53
CA LYS A 544 16.20 18.14 0.52
C LYS A 544 14.95 18.14 1.42
N GLN A 545 13.78 17.98 0.82
CA GLN A 545 12.50 17.97 1.54
C GLN A 545 12.35 16.72 2.40
N ARG A 546 12.76 15.55 1.86
CA ARG A 546 12.82 14.30 2.61
C ARG A 546 13.70 14.43 3.86
N PHE A 547 14.85 15.09 3.72
CA PHE A 547 15.74 15.37 4.85
C PHE A 547 15.08 16.27 5.90
N LEU A 548 14.37 17.33 5.49
CA LEU A 548 13.62 18.21 6.40
C LEU A 548 12.53 17.46 7.18
N VAL A 549 11.74 16.63 6.49
CA VAL A 549 10.70 15.81 7.12
C VAL A 549 11.31 14.80 8.09
N ALA A 550 12.40 14.13 7.69
CA ALA A 550 13.13 13.22 8.57
C ALA A 550 13.65 13.93 9.84
N ASN A 551 14.14 15.16 9.71
CA ASN A 551 14.60 15.97 10.84
C ASN A 551 13.43 16.37 11.77
N LEU A 552 12.30 16.83 11.21
CA LEU A 552 11.10 17.15 12.00
C LEU A 552 10.58 15.93 12.76
N ILE A 553 10.52 14.76 12.11
CA ILE A 553 10.14 13.50 12.75
C ILE A 553 11.12 13.14 13.88
N GLY A 554 12.42 13.29 13.66
CA GLY A 554 13.43 13.06 14.69
C GLY A 554 13.29 14.00 15.89
N ALA A 555 12.99 15.28 15.65
CA ALA A 555 12.69 16.25 16.70
C ALA A 555 11.38 15.91 17.45
N PHE A 556 10.34 15.50 16.72
CA PHE A 556 9.07 15.07 17.29
C PHE A 556 9.21 13.82 18.15
N ALA A 557 9.96 12.82 17.70
CA ALA A 557 10.27 11.62 18.47
C ALA A 557 10.96 11.95 19.80
N LYS A 558 11.84 12.96 19.84
CA LYS A 558 12.44 13.44 21.09
C LYS A 558 11.42 14.07 22.03
N CYS A 559 10.42 14.79 21.51
CA CYS A 559 9.35 15.39 22.31
C CYS A 559 8.37 14.36 22.88
N LEU A 560 8.09 13.27 22.16
CA LEU A 560 7.21 12.19 22.65
C LEU A 560 7.82 11.41 23.83
N GLY A 561 9.16 11.35 23.91
CA GLY A 561 9.86 10.59 24.95
C GLY A 561 9.61 9.09 24.84
N GLU A 562 9.58 8.38 25.98
CA GLU A 562 9.33 6.92 26.05
C GLU A 562 7.87 6.56 26.33
N LYS A 563 6.96 7.54 26.30
CA LYS A 563 5.55 7.31 26.61
C LYS A 563 4.80 6.85 25.35
N ASP A 564 4.68 7.72 24.36
CA ASP A 564 3.90 7.42 23.15
C ASP A 564 4.75 6.77 22.05
N ARG A 565 4.13 5.94 21.21
CA ARG A 565 4.85 5.16 20.19
C ARG A 565 4.86 5.87 18.84
N LEU A 566 5.91 5.65 18.07
CA LEU A 566 6.10 6.18 16.72
C LEU A 566 6.68 5.09 15.81
N THR A 567 6.05 4.87 14.67
CA THR A 567 6.52 3.94 13.64
C THR A 567 6.57 4.69 12.32
N VAL A 568 7.72 4.66 11.66
CA VAL A 568 7.93 5.25 10.34
C VAL A 568 8.21 4.15 9.33
N THR A 569 7.68 4.22 8.11
CA THR A 569 8.04 3.27 7.04
C THR A 569 8.86 3.95 5.93
N ALA A 570 9.77 3.21 5.30
CA ALA A 570 10.58 3.69 4.17
C ALA A 570 11.06 2.55 3.25
N ARG A 571 11.52 2.90 2.05
CA ARG A 571 12.36 2.03 1.19
C ARG A 571 13.86 2.21 1.47
N PRO A 572 14.69 1.17 1.23
CA PRO A 572 16.15 1.27 1.40
C PRO A 572 16.80 2.43 0.64
N VAL A 573 16.29 2.76 -0.55
CA VAL A 573 16.84 3.84 -1.39
C VAL A 573 16.66 5.21 -0.72
N ALA A 574 15.52 5.45 -0.06
CA ALA A 574 15.21 6.74 0.55
C ALA A 574 16.11 7.05 1.76
N ILE A 575 16.60 6.03 2.46
CA ILE A 575 17.43 6.15 3.65
C ILE A 575 18.94 6.11 3.35
N ARG A 576 19.34 5.56 2.20
CA ARG A 576 20.75 5.57 1.72
C ARG A 576 21.23 6.96 1.30
N GLN A 577 20.29 7.88 1.09
CA GLN A 577 20.61 9.27 0.84
C GLN A 577 21.31 9.89 2.06
N GLN A 578 22.41 10.60 1.82
CA GLN A 578 23.26 11.16 2.87
C GLN A 578 22.46 12.03 3.86
N GLY A 579 22.54 11.70 5.16
CA GLY A 579 21.95 12.47 6.27
C GLY A 579 20.52 12.10 6.68
N VAL A 580 19.73 11.41 5.84
CA VAL A 580 18.30 11.14 6.14
C VAL A 580 18.14 10.20 7.34
N LEU A 581 18.89 9.08 7.37
CA LEU A 581 18.82 8.12 8.46
C LEU A 581 19.25 8.73 9.80
N THR A 582 20.30 9.57 9.78
CA THR A 582 20.80 10.27 10.96
C THR A 582 19.81 11.31 11.47
N ALA A 583 19.09 11.99 10.57
CA ALA A 583 18.09 13.01 10.93
C ALA A 583 16.90 12.44 11.72
N LEU A 584 16.51 11.18 11.48
CA LEU A 584 15.45 10.51 12.23
C LEU A 584 15.81 10.26 13.71
N ALA A 585 17.10 10.30 14.08
CA ALA A 585 17.59 10.15 15.45
C ALA A 585 17.33 8.80 16.17
N PHE A 586 16.66 7.81 15.55
CA PHE A 586 16.45 6.46 16.09
C PHE A 586 16.95 5.34 15.14
N GLN A 587 18.09 5.60 14.48
CA GLN A 587 18.72 4.69 13.50
C GLN A 587 19.04 3.27 14.03
N GLU A 588 19.20 3.11 15.35
CA GLU A 588 19.47 1.82 15.98
C GLU A 588 18.23 0.90 16.05
N LYS A 589 17.03 1.48 15.92
CA LYS A 589 15.73 0.79 15.95
C LYS A 589 15.12 0.64 14.54
N GLN A 590 15.96 0.24 13.58
CA GLN A 590 15.56 -0.04 12.21
C GLN A 590 15.21 -1.53 12.01
N ALA A 591 13.95 -1.83 11.70
CA ALA A 591 13.49 -3.17 11.36
C ALA A 591 13.42 -3.37 9.85
N GLN A 592 14.24 -4.27 9.31
CA GLN A 592 14.20 -4.65 7.89
C GLN A 592 13.08 -5.68 7.68
N VAL A 593 12.13 -5.37 6.79
CA VAL A 593 11.12 -6.33 6.33
C VAL A 593 11.77 -7.32 5.40
N LEU A 594 11.72 -8.59 5.76
CA LEU A 594 12.21 -9.69 4.94
C LEU A 594 11.17 -10.06 3.87
N ARG A 595 11.65 -10.71 2.82
CA ARG A 595 10.79 -11.26 1.76
C ARG A 595 9.92 -12.38 2.33
N LEU A 596 8.73 -12.61 1.76
CA LEU A 596 7.93 -13.78 2.13
C LEU A 596 8.72 -15.05 1.83
N ASP A 597 8.95 -15.86 2.84
CA ASP A 597 9.45 -17.22 2.67
C ASP A 597 8.34 -18.14 2.15
N ASP A 598 8.70 -19.38 1.81
CA ASP A 598 7.75 -20.35 1.25
C ASP A 598 6.57 -20.61 2.21
N GLN A 599 6.80 -20.61 3.51
CA GLN A 599 5.75 -20.85 4.51
C GLN A 599 4.76 -19.69 4.54
N ALA A 600 5.24 -18.45 4.56
CA ALA A 600 4.40 -17.25 4.55
C ALA A 600 3.63 -17.11 3.23
N GLN A 601 4.24 -17.45 2.09
CA GLN A 601 3.56 -17.50 0.79
C GLN A 601 2.45 -18.54 0.78
N GLU A 602 2.74 -19.75 1.27
CA GLU A 602 1.76 -20.84 1.34
C GLU A 602 0.59 -20.48 2.28
N GLN A 603 0.88 -19.86 3.42
CA GLN A 603 -0.14 -19.35 4.34
C GLN A 603 -0.99 -18.25 3.71
N LEU A 604 -0.37 -17.30 2.99
CA LEU A 604 -1.09 -16.24 2.32
C LEU A 604 -2.02 -16.81 1.24
N LEU A 605 -1.53 -17.73 0.41
CA LEU A 605 -2.36 -18.40 -0.60
C LEU A 605 -3.51 -19.19 0.03
N THR A 606 -3.25 -19.90 1.13
CA THR A 606 -4.27 -20.67 1.85
C THR A 606 -5.38 -19.74 2.33
N ARG A 607 -5.02 -18.70 3.11
CA ARG A 607 -5.98 -17.72 3.62
C ARG A 607 -6.71 -16.99 2.49
N TRP A 608 -6.02 -16.70 1.39
CA TRP A 608 -6.59 -16.03 0.23
C TRP A 608 -7.64 -16.91 -0.47
N PHE A 609 -7.33 -18.16 -0.82
CA PHE A 609 -8.28 -19.05 -1.49
C PHE A 609 -9.46 -19.42 -0.60
N GLU A 610 -9.24 -19.63 0.70
CA GLU A 610 -10.32 -19.87 1.67
C GLU A 610 -11.28 -18.68 1.75
N ALA A 611 -10.72 -17.46 1.81
CA ALA A 611 -11.53 -16.26 1.86
C ALA A 611 -12.26 -15.99 0.53
N VAL A 612 -11.66 -16.32 -0.62
CA VAL A 612 -12.29 -16.19 -1.95
C VAL A 612 -13.42 -17.18 -2.16
N LYS A 613 -13.24 -18.45 -1.77
CA LYS A 613 -14.23 -19.52 -1.98
C LYS A 613 -15.31 -19.54 -0.90
N GLY A 614 -15.03 -18.98 0.27
CA GLY A 614 -15.94 -19.01 1.40
C GLY A 614 -15.92 -20.34 2.16
N LYS A 615 -16.63 -20.38 3.30
CA LYS A 615 -16.59 -21.50 4.24
C LYS A 615 -17.14 -22.82 3.67
N ASP A 616 -18.00 -22.75 2.66
CA ASP A 616 -18.70 -23.92 2.11
C ASP A 616 -17.89 -24.66 1.02
N ALA A 617 -16.77 -24.09 0.57
CA ALA A 617 -15.95 -24.62 -0.54
C ALA A 617 -14.45 -24.72 -0.19
N LEU A 618 -14.12 -25.08 1.07
CA LEU A 618 -12.74 -25.18 1.55
C LEU A 618 -11.89 -26.24 0.81
N GLN A 619 -12.49 -27.35 0.39
CA GLN A 619 -11.77 -28.38 -0.37
C GLN A 619 -11.31 -27.87 -1.73
N GLU A 620 -12.19 -27.16 -2.45
CA GLU A 620 -11.84 -26.53 -3.74
C GLU A 620 -10.75 -25.46 -3.57
N ALA A 621 -10.82 -24.67 -2.50
CA ALA A 621 -9.79 -23.70 -2.14
C ALA A 621 -8.41 -24.38 -1.96
N HIS A 622 -8.37 -25.48 -1.22
CA HIS A 622 -7.14 -26.23 -1.00
C HIS A 622 -6.59 -26.84 -2.30
N ASP A 623 -7.45 -27.39 -3.16
CA ASP A 623 -7.04 -27.99 -4.43
C ASP A 623 -6.43 -26.94 -5.39
N LEU A 624 -7.06 -25.76 -5.51
CA LEU A 624 -6.53 -24.66 -6.31
C LEU A 624 -5.20 -24.13 -5.78
N LYS A 625 -5.06 -24.02 -4.44
CA LYS A 625 -3.80 -23.65 -3.80
C LYS A 625 -2.70 -24.65 -4.15
N GLN A 626 -2.96 -25.96 -4.08
CA GLN A 626 -1.97 -26.99 -4.40
C GLN A 626 -1.55 -26.94 -5.88
N GLN A 627 -2.50 -26.72 -6.80
CA GLN A 627 -2.21 -26.59 -8.22
C GLN A 627 -1.35 -25.35 -8.54
N LEU A 628 -1.70 -24.20 -7.96
CA LEU A 628 -0.93 -22.96 -8.11
C LEU A 628 0.48 -23.16 -7.53
N TRP A 629 0.57 -23.64 -6.30
CA TRP A 629 1.83 -23.87 -5.60
C TRP A 629 2.76 -24.80 -6.37
N GLY A 630 2.23 -25.93 -6.86
CA GLY A 630 2.98 -26.86 -7.70
C GLY A 630 3.39 -26.29 -9.06
N SER A 631 2.66 -25.30 -9.59
CA SER A 631 2.99 -24.62 -10.84
C SER A 631 4.08 -23.55 -10.63
N LEU A 632 4.01 -22.79 -9.54
CA LEU A 632 5.02 -21.78 -9.23
C LEU A 632 6.39 -22.41 -8.97
N ARG A 633 6.46 -23.54 -8.26
CA ARG A 633 7.70 -24.31 -8.05
C ARG A 633 8.36 -24.81 -9.35
N ARG A 634 7.56 -25.05 -10.39
CA ARG A 634 8.07 -25.42 -11.73
C ARG A 634 8.62 -24.22 -12.51
N HIS A 635 8.43 -22.99 -12.02
CA HIS A 635 8.87 -21.75 -12.64
C HIS A 635 9.60 -20.84 -11.63
N PRO A 636 10.87 -21.15 -11.28
CA PRO A 636 11.61 -20.50 -10.19
C PRO A 636 11.68 -18.97 -10.26
N HIS A 637 11.69 -18.39 -11.46
CA HIS A 637 11.71 -16.94 -11.63
C HIS A 637 10.36 -16.26 -11.34
N VAL A 638 9.25 -16.96 -11.55
CA VAL A 638 7.91 -16.48 -11.18
C VAL A 638 7.71 -16.69 -9.67
N GLN A 639 8.17 -17.83 -9.13
CA GLN A 639 8.25 -18.06 -7.69
C GLN A 639 9.04 -16.95 -6.97
N ALA A 640 10.18 -16.53 -7.52
CA ALA A 640 10.96 -15.42 -6.94
C ALA A 640 10.20 -14.08 -6.87
N MET A 641 9.20 -13.87 -7.73
CA MET A 641 8.30 -12.71 -7.65
C MET A 641 7.21 -12.87 -6.57
N CYS A 642 6.85 -14.12 -6.24
CA CYS A 642 5.85 -14.45 -5.22
C CYS A 642 6.32 -14.14 -3.79
N ASN A 643 7.63 -13.90 -3.61
CA ASN A 643 8.20 -13.33 -2.40
C ASN A 643 7.64 -11.93 -2.06
N ASN A 644 6.95 -11.29 -3.01
CA ASN A 644 6.20 -10.05 -2.84
C ASN A 644 4.69 -10.35 -2.69
N PRO A 645 4.07 -9.98 -1.55
CA PRO A 645 2.65 -10.24 -1.28
C PRO A 645 1.69 -9.74 -2.37
N LEU A 646 1.91 -8.54 -2.92
CA LEU A 646 1.02 -7.96 -3.94
C LEU A 646 1.04 -8.82 -5.22
N LEU A 647 2.23 -9.15 -5.72
CA LEU A 647 2.35 -9.96 -6.93
C LEU A 647 1.80 -11.37 -6.74
N LEU A 648 1.98 -11.96 -5.55
CA LEU A 648 1.42 -13.27 -5.21
C LEU A 648 -0.11 -13.26 -5.27
N THR A 649 -0.76 -12.25 -4.69
CA THR A 649 -2.23 -12.13 -4.75
C THR A 649 -2.77 -11.87 -6.16
N ILE A 650 -2.03 -11.12 -7.00
CA ILE A 650 -2.37 -10.91 -8.41
C ILE A 650 -2.25 -12.23 -9.19
N ILE A 651 -1.18 -12.99 -8.99
CA ILE A 651 -0.98 -14.30 -9.63
C ILE A 651 -2.08 -15.28 -9.19
N ALA A 652 -2.42 -15.29 -7.89
CA ALA A 652 -3.53 -16.10 -7.38
C ALA A 652 -4.86 -15.73 -8.05
N GLY A 653 -5.11 -14.42 -8.25
CA GLY A 653 -6.27 -13.93 -9.01
C GLY A 653 -6.27 -14.38 -10.47
N ILE A 654 -5.15 -14.23 -11.19
CA ILE A 654 -4.99 -14.71 -12.58
C ILE A 654 -5.26 -16.21 -12.68
N PHE A 655 -4.69 -16.99 -11.77
CA PHE A 655 -4.83 -18.43 -11.75
C PHE A 655 -6.27 -18.86 -11.44
N ASN A 656 -6.91 -18.22 -10.45
CA ASN A 656 -8.30 -18.48 -10.09
C ASN A 656 -9.27 -18.17 -11.24
N ALA A 657 -8.94 -17.23 -12.12
CA ALA A 657 -9.69 -16.95 -13.35
C ALA A 657 -9.47 -17.99 -14.48
N GLY A 658 -8.88 -19.15 -14.19
CA GLY A 658 -8.68 -20.26 -15.14
C GLY A 658 -7.55 -20.05 -16.15
N LYS A 659 -6.66 -19.07 -15.93
CA LYS A 659 -5.58 -18.70 -16.86
C LYS A 659 -4.25 -19.36 -16.45
N ALA A 660 -3.52 -19.95 -17.41
CA ALA A 660 -2.18 -20.51 -17.16
C ALA A 660 -1.18 -19.41 -16.73
N ILE A 661 -0.29 -19.76 -15.80
CA ILE A 661 0.71 -18.84 -15.24
C ILE A 661 1.74 -18.48 -16.31
N PRO A 662 1.94 -17.19 -16.63
CA PRO A 662 2.98 -16.77 -17.57
C PRO A 662 4.38 -17.10 -17.06
N ARG A 663 5.27 -17.56 -17.95
CA ARG A 663 6.65 -17.94 -17.58
C ARG A 663 7.61 -16.74 -17.45
N ARG A 664 7.32 -15.60 -18.10
CA ARG A 664 8.16 -14.38 -18.11
C ARG A 664 7.51 -13.26 -17.32
N ARG A 665 8.32 -12.40 -16.69
CA ARG A 665 7.83 -11.28 -15.84
C ARG A 665 7.06 -10.26 -16.66
N VAL A 666 7.55 -9.92 -17.86
CA VAL A 666 6.85 -9.03 -18.82
C VAL A 666 5.46 -9.57 -19.20
N ASP A 667 5.31 -10.88 -19.42
CA ASP A 667 4.00 -11.47 -19.74
C ASP A 667 3.06 -11.43 -18.52
N LEU A 668 3.60 -11.62 -17.32
CA LEU A 668 2.84 -11.51 -16.08
C LEU A 668 2.37 -10.08 -15.83
N TYR A 669 3.25 -9.09 -15.95
CA TYR A 669 2.89 -7.67 -15.80
C TYR A 669 1.88 -7.25 -16.86
N HIS A 670 2.08 -7.64 -18.12
CA HIS A 670 1.12 -7.39 -19.19
C HIS A 670 -0.26 -7.93 -18.81
N ARG A 671 -0.33 -9.19 -18.39
CA ARG A 671 -1.59 -9.85 -18.05
C ARG A 671 -2.26 -9.24 -16.82
N ALA A 672 -1.48 -8.85 -15.82
CA ALA A 672 -1.97 -8.16 -14.63
C ALA A 672 -2.57 -6.80 -14.99
N VAL A 673 -1.86 -5.95 -15.74
CA VAL A 673 -2.37 -4.65 -16.18
C VAL A 673 -3.62 -4.80 -17.03
N THR A 674 -3.61 -5.72 -18.00
CA THR A 674 -4.78 -5.99 -18.85
C THR A 674 -6.00 -6.40 -18.04
N LEU A 675 -5.86 -7.33 -17.09
CA LEU A 675 -6.97 -7.76 -16.24
C LEU A 675 -7.52 -6.63 -15.35
N LEU A 676 -6.63 -5.80 -14.79
CA LEU A 676 -7.02 -4.66 -13.96
C LEU A 676 -7.80 -3.62 -14.77
N LEU A 677 -7.44 -3.41 -16.04
CA LEU A 677 -8.17 -2.55 -16.96
C LEU A 677 -9.49 -3.18 -17.44
N GLU A 678 -9.49 -4.43 -17.88
CA GLU A 678 -10.67 -5.16 -18.35
C GLU A 678 -11.78 -5.19 -17.30
N ARG A 679 -11.44 -5.40 -16.02
CA ARG A 679 -12.41 -5.41 -14.91
C ARG A 679 -13.14 -4.08 -14.73
N ARG A 680 -12.53 -2.95 -15.12
CA ARG A 680 -13.06 -1.61 -14.84
C ARG A 680 -13.54 -0.87 -16.08
N PHE A 681 -12.97 -1.18 -17.24
CA PHE A 681 -13.23 -0.51 -18.51
C PHE A 681 -13.54 -1.47 -19.65
N GLY A 682 -13.58 -2.78 -19.37
CA GLY A 682 -13.92 -3.79 -20.37
C GLY A 682 -15.43 -3.95 -20.57
N PRO A 683 -15.85 -4.85 -21.49
CA PRO A 683 -17.25 -5.07 -21.83
C PRO A 683 -18.15 -5.41 -20.63
N SER A 684 -17.68 -6.25 -19.70
CA SER A 684 -18.43 -6.59 -18.47
C SER A 684 -18.69 -5.40 -17.55
N ALA A 685 -17.89 -4.32 -17.65
CA ALA A 685 -18.02 -3.10 -16.86
C ALA A 685 -18.70 -1.94 -17.63
N GLY A 686 -19.36 -2.26 -18.75
CA GLY A 686 -20.03 -1.29 -19.62
C GLY A 686 -19.10 -0.44 -20.49
N GLY A 687 -17.82 -0.80 -20.59
CA GLY A 687 -16.84 -0.16 -21.49
C GLY A 687 -16.53 -1.01 -22.74
N THR A 688 -15.44 -0.69 -23.44
CA THR A 688 -15.01 -1.44 -24.64
C THR A 688 -13.57 -1.95 -24.56
N GLU A 689 -13.25 -2.96 -25.37
CA GLU A 689 -11.87 -3.46 -25.52
C GLU A 689 -10.93 -2.37 -26.06
N GLU A 690 -11.45 -1.49 -26.91
CA GLU A 690 -10.71 -0.34 -27.42
C GLU A 690 -10.37 0.67 -26.31
N GLU A 691 -11.30 0.91 -25.37
CA GLU A 691 -11.02 1.75 -24.20
C GLU A 691 -9.93 1.17 -23.31
N CYS A 692 -9.95 -0.15 -23.07
CA CYS A 692 -8.88 -0.83 -22.34
C CYS A 692 -7.52 -0.66 -23.02
N THR A 693 -7.50 -0.78 -24.35
CA THR A 693 -6.28 -0.59 -25.16
C THR A 693 -5.77 0.85 -25.08
N ARG A 694 -6.65 1.85 -25.19
CA ARG A 694 -6.30 3.27 -25.03
C ARG A 694 -5.75 3.55 -23.64
N PHE A 695 -6.34 2.96 -22.59
CA PHE A 695 -5.80 3.06 -21.23
C PHE A 695 -4.43 2.44 -21.11
N TYR A 696 -4.25 1.22 -21.60
CA TYR A 696 -2.98 0.51 -21.53
C TYR A 696 -1.83 1.34 -22.13
N HIS A 697 -2.02 1.88 -23.34
CA HIS A 697 -1.00 2.70 -24.01
C HIS A 697 -0.90 4.11 -23.41
N GLY A 698 -2.01 4.72 -22.99
CA GLY A 698 -1.99 6.02 -22.32
C GLY A 698 -1.22 5.99 -20.99
N LEU A 699 -1.43 4.92 -20.21
CA LEU A 699 -0.68 4.67 -18.97
C LEU A 699 0.78 4.34 -19.24
N ALA A 700 1.11 3.65 -20.34
CA ALA A 700 2.49 3.42 -20.77
C ALA A 700 3.24 4.74 -20.99
N HIS A 701 2.64 5.67 -21.76
CA HIS A 701 3.23 6.99 -22.01
C HIS A 701 3.27 7.86 -20.76
N THR A 702 2.27 7.73 -19.89
CA THR A 702 2.25 8.39 -18.58
C THR A 702 3.42 7.92 -17.71
N ALA A 703 3.62 6.61 -17.58
CA ALA A 703 4.72 6.05 -16.81
C ALA A 703 6.09 6.51 -17.34
N LEU A 704 6.27 6.51 -18.67
CA LEU A 704 7.50 7.02 -19.29
C LEU A 704 7.71 8.51 -19.00
N TRP A 705 6.65 9.32 -19.04
CA TRP A 705 6.73 10.74 -18.73
C TRP A 705 7.12 10.97 -17.25
N MET A 706 6.55 10.20 -16.32
CA MET A 706 6.91 10.27 -14.89
C MET A 706 8.40 9.98 -14.68
N PHE A 707 8.95 8.96 -15.35
CA PHE A 707 10.39 8.66 -15.33
C PHE A 707 11.24 9.82 -15.89
N LYS A 708 10.82 10.47 -16.99
CA LYS A 708 11.55 11.61 -17.58
C LYS A 708 11.53 12.86 -16.71
N SER A 709 10.40 13.15 -16.08
CA SER A 709 10.20 14.36 -15.29
C SER A 709 10.83 14.28 -13.89
N ASN A 710 11.43 13.14 -13.53
CA ASN A 710 11.89 12.83 -12.17
C ASN A 710 10.77 12.99 -11.12
N GLN A 711 9.50 13.00 -11.57
CA GLN A 711 8.30 12.94 -10.74
C GLN A 711 8.07 11.47 -10.43
N VAL A 712 8.76 11.00 -9.40
CA VAL A 712 8.54 9.65 -8.92
C VAL A 712 7.24 9.67 -8.11
N GLY A 713 6.51 8.57 -8.14
CA GLY A 713 5.28 8.42 -7.37
C GLY A 713 4.06 8.94 -8.11
N GLU A 714 3.89 10.26 -8.24
CA GLU A 714 2.55 10.83 -8.45
C GLU A 714 2.45 11.77 -9.63
N ILE A 715 1.28 11.74 -10.25
CA ILE A 715 0.90 12.63 -11.34
C ILE A 715 -0.40 13.33 -10.97
N LEU A 716 -0.44 14.66 -11.13
CA LEU A 716 -1.66 15.44 -10.91
C LEU A 716 -2.77 14.96 -11.86
N GLU A 717 -4.03 15.02 -11.43
CA GLU A 717 -5.19 14.69 -12.27
C GLU A 717 -5.14 15.39 -13.63
N HIS A 718 -4.73 16.66 -13.62
CA HIS A 718 -4.55 17.45 -14.84
C HIS A 718 -3.51 16.83 -15.78
N ASP A 719 -2.35 16.45 -15.27
CA ASP A 719 -1.27 15.92 -16.10
C ASP A 719 -1.58 14.49 -16.58
N LEU A 720 -2.20 13.68 -15.73
CA LEU A 720 -2.70 12.35 -16.10
C LEU A 720 -3.77 12.47 -17.19
N PHE A 721 -4.70 13.40 -17.03
CA PHE A 721 -5.71 13.71 -18.03
C PHE A 721 -5.08 14.11 -19.36
N GLU A 722 -4.11 15.02 -19.35
CA GLU A 722 -3.44 15.49 -20.57
C GLU A 722 -2.71 14.36 -21.30
N ARG A 723 -2.07 13.44 -20.57
CA ARG A 723 -1.39 12.27 -21.17
C ARG A 723 -2.37 11.24 -21.73
N LEU A 724 -3.50 11.02 -21.06
CA LEU A 724 -4.53 10.13 -21.56
C LEU A 724 -5.25 10.76 -22.77
N LYS A 725 -5.45 12.08 -22.77
CA LYS A 725 -6.10 12.81 -23.88
C LYS A 725 -5.44 12.51 -25.23
N GLU A 726 -4.12 12.47 -25.27
CA GLU A 726 -3.32 12.18 -26.48
C GLU A 726 -3.63 10.80 -27.10
N LYS A 727 -4.22 9.86 -26.36
CA LYS A 727 -4.62 8.53 -26.84
C LYS A 727 -6.12 8.39 -27.12
N TRP A 728 -6.94 9.34 -26.71
CA TRP A 728 -8.38 9.33 -26.93
C TRP A 728 -8.82 10.20 -28.10
N PHE A 729 -8.06 11.25 -28.42
CA PHE A 729 -8.44 12.23 -29.44
C PHE A 729 -7.29 12.53 -30.39
N GLU A 730 -7.55 12.48 -31.69
CA GLU A 730 -6.57 12.83 -32.74
C GLU A 730 -6.42 14.35 -32.92
N THR A 731 -7.42 15.14 -32.49
CA THR A 731 -7.44 16.60 -32.58
C THR A 731 -7.02 17.26 -31.26
N THR A 732 -6.32 18.39 -31.35
CA THR A 732 -5.95 19.22 -30.19
C THR A 732 -7.15 19.96 -29.59
N THR A 733 -8.24 20.11 -30.33
CA THR A 733 -9.51 20.64 -29.87
C THR A 733 -10.43 19.51 -29.41
N MET A 734 -10.88 19.62 -28.17
CA MET A 734 -11.77 18.66 -27.51
C MET A 734 -12.98 19.45 -27.02
N ASN A 735 -14.18 18.97 -27.33
CA ASN A 735 -15.39 19.64 -26.87
C ASN A 735 -15.59 19.41 -25.35
N TYR A 736 -16.50 20.18 -24.76
CA TYR A 736 -16.74 20.13 -23.32
C TYR A 736 -17.18 18.74 -22.84
N GLU A 737 -18.08 18.07 -23.56
CA GLU A 737 -18.58 16.72 -23.24
C GLU A 737 -17.46 15.66 -23.26
N GLN A 738 -16.60 15.69 -24.27
CA GLN A 738 -15.44 14.80 -24.41
C GLN A 738 -14.44 15.00 -23.26
N ARG A 739 -14.23 16.25 -22.83
CA ARG A 739 -13.38 16.58 -21.68
C ARG A 739 -13.91 15.96 -20.40
N ILE A 740 -15.20 16.14 -20.12
CA ILE A 740 -15.85 15.59 -18.92
C ILE A 740 -15.85 14.06 -18.94
N SER A 741 -16.18 13.45 -20.08
CA SER A 741 -16.16 12.00 -20.26
C SER A 741 -14.79 11.39 -19.96
N LEU A 742 -13.70 11.94 -20.51
CA LEU A 742 -12.36 11.44 -20.23
C LEU A 742 -11.97 11.67 -18.77
N LEU A 743 -12.33 12.82 -18.18
CA LEU A 743 -12.03 13.13 -16.78
C LEU A 743 -12.72 12.15 -15.82
N HIS A 744 -13.96 11.74 -16.11
CA HIS A 744 -14.65 10.70 -15.34
C HIS A 744 -13.93 9.36 -15.44
N LYS A 745 -13.42 8.99 -16.62
CA LYS A 745 -12.65 7.75 -16.77
C LYS A 745 -11.30 7.82 -16.05
N VAL A 746 -10.63 8.98 -16.04
CA VAL A 746 -9.42 9.24 -15.23
C VAL A 746 -9.71 9.04 -13.74
N ARG A 747 -10.81 9.60 -13.24
CA ARG A 747 -11.22 9.44 -11.83
C ARG A 747 -11.59 8.01 -11.48
N ARG A 748 -12.19 7.27 -12.42
CA ARG A 748 -12.47 5.82 -12.27
C ARG A 748 -11.18 4.98 -12.23
N LEU A 749 -10.11 5.38 -12.91
CA LEU A 749 -8.80 4.70 -12.75
C LEU A 749 -8.32 4.80 -11.30
N GLY A 750 -8.49 5.96 -10.67
CA GLY A 750 -7.95 6.21 -9.34
C GLY A 750 -8.70 5.56 -8.19
N THR A 751 -10.02 5.42 -8.31
CA THR A 751 -10.85 5.01 -7.17
C THR A 751 -10.88 3.49 -6.95
N HIS A 752 -10.66 2.66 -7.99
CA HIS A 752 -10.87 1.20 -7.88
C HIS A 752 -10.02 0.32 -8.82
N SER A 753 -9.02 0.86 -9.55
CA SER A 753 -8.30 0.06 -10.57
C SER A 753 -7.31 -0.97 -10.02
N GLY A 754 -6.79 -0.76 -8.80
CA GLY A 754 -5.64 -1.54 -8.28
C GLY A 754 -4.33 -1.25 -9.01
N LEU A 755 -4.32 -0.37 -10.02
CA LEU A 755 -3.14 0.13 -10.73
C LEU A 755 -2.68 1.48 -10.19
N PHE A 756 -3.62 2.32 -9.74
CA PHE A 756 -3.36 3.63 -9.15
C PHE A 756 -3.89 3.75 -7.72
N LEU A 757 -3.17 4.49 -6.89
CA LEU A 757 -3.63 5.09 -5.65
C LEU A 757 -3.97 6.54 -5.93
N VAL A 758 -5.01 7.06 -5.26
CA VAL A 758 -5.36 8.48 -5.30
C VAL A 758 -5.10 9.09 -3.95
N ASN A 759 -4.36 10.18 -3.95
CA ASN A 759 -4.15 11.04 -2.79
C ASN A 759 -5.02 12.29 -2.89
N ASP A 760 -5.44 12.81 -1.73
CA ASP A 760 -6.43 13.89 -1.65
C ASP A 760 -5.82 15.30 -1.82
N ASP A 761 -6.54 16.09 -2.65
CA ASP A 761 -6.57 17.54 -2.88
C ASP A 761 -5.24 18.34 -3.00
N PRO A 762 -4.79 18.68 -4.24
CA PRO A 762 -5.38 18.29 -5.52
C PRO A 762 -5.23 16.77 -5.76
N PRO A 763 -6.16 16.13 -6.50
CA PRO A 763 -6.10 14.70 -6.76
C PRO A 763 -4.81 14.32 -7.48
N GLU A 764 -3.96 13.56 -6.80
CA GLU A 764 -2.70 13.03 -7.31
C GLU A 764 -2.79 11.50 -7.41
N TYR A 765 -2.25 10.96 -8.50
CA TYR A 765 -2.37 9.55 -8.86
C TYR A 765 -0.99 8.91 -8.84
N SER A 766 -0.82 7.79 -8.13
CA SER A 766 0.45 7.04 -8.10
C SER A 766 0.29 5.57 -8.43
N PHE A 767 1.28 4.95 -9.08
CA PHE A 767 1.20 3.51 -9.36
C PHE A 767 1.25 2.70 -8.05
N THR A 768 0.35 1.73 -7.89
CA THR A 768 0.31 0.84 -6.71
C THR A 768 1.59 0.03 -6.53
N HIS A 769 2.34 -0.19 -7.62
CA HIS A 769 3.63 -0.86 -7.60
C HIS A 769 4.60 -0.27 -8.64
N LEU A 770 5.83 0.02 -8.22
CA LEU A 770 6.87 0.56 -9.11
C LEU A 770 7.14 -0.35 -10.32
N GLY A 771 7.07 -1.67 -10.14
CA GLY A 771 7.19 -2.63 -11.25
C GLY A 771 6.13 -2.47 -12.36
N PHE A 772 4.92 -1.98 -12.04
CA PHE A 772 3.94 -1.64 -13.07
C PHE A 772 4.35 -0.39 -13.82
N GLN A 773 4.84 0.64 -13.11
CA GLN A 773 5.37 1.86 -13.71
C GLN A 773 6.59 1.54 -14.61
N GLU A 774 7.54 0.74 -14.15
CA GLU A 774 8.74 0.32 -14.90
C GLU A 774 8.35 -0.46 -16.17
N PHE A 775 7.42 -1.41 -16.04
CA PHE A 775 6.91 -2.18 -17.16
C PHE A 775 6.18 -1.31 -18.19
N LEU A 776 5.29 -0.43 -17.73
CA LEU A 776 4.53 0.47 -18.61
C LEU A 776 5.43 1.50 -19.29
N ALA A 777 6.46 2.00 -18.60
CA ALA A 777 7.49 2.82 -19.22
C ALA A 777 8.23 2.04 -20.31
N ALA A 778 8.60 0.78 -20.07
CA ALA A 778 9.22 -0.08 -21.07
C ALA A 778 8.30 -0.36 -22.28
N VAL A 779 6.99 -0.47 -22.07
CA VAL A 779 6.00 -0.56 -23.16
C VAL A 779 6.07 0.69 -24.03
N ALA A 780 6.02 1.89 -23.46
CA ALA A 780 6.08 3.13 -24.23
C ALA A 780 7.45 3.31 -24.94
N VAL A 781 8.55 2.95 -24.29
CA VAL A 781 9.88 2.97 -24.93
C VAL A 781 9.91 2.04 -26.15
N SER A 782 9.26 0.88 -26.07
CA SER A 782 9.19 -0.09 -27.18
C SER A 782 8.43 0.44 -28.41
N GLU A 783 7.60 1.47 -28.24
CA GLU A 783 6.86 2.09 -29.35
C GLU A 783 7.72 3.01 -30.22
N TYR A 784 8.83 3.54 -29.68
CA TYR A 784 9.75 4.38 -30.45
C TYR A 784 10.32 3.63 -31.66
N LYS A 785 10.65 4.40 -32.71
CA LYS A 785 11.28 3.86 -33.93
C LYS A 785 12.66 3.27 -33.62
N ASP A 786 13.39 3.91 -32.70
CA ASP A 786 14.70 3.47 -32.22
C ASP A 786 14.75 3.57 -30.68
N PRO A 787 14.32 2.51 -29.97
CA PRO A 787 14.31 2.49 -28.51
C PRO A 787 15.71 2.63 -27.88
N PHE A 788 16.74 2.11 -28.56
CA PHE A 788 18.12 2.17 -28.08
C PHE A 788 18.63 3.61 -28.08
N LYS A 789 18.45 4.32 -29.19
CA LYS A 789 18.82 5.74 -29.30
C LYS A 789 18.09 6.59 -28.27
N PHE A 790 16.80 6.30 -28.02
CA PHE A 790 16.03 6.99 -27.00
C PHE A 790 16.63 6.79 -25.59
N LEU A 791 17.01 5.56 -25.24
CA LEU A 791 17.60 5.23 -23.94
C LEU A 791 19.06 5.70 -23.77
N GLY A 792 19.69 6.19 -24.85
CA GLY A 792 21.09 6.58 -24.88
C GLY A 792 21.55 7.51 -23.74
N THR A 793 20.69 8.43 -23.29
CA THR A 793 20.99 9.37 -22.19
C THR A 793 20.74 8.80 -20.79
N TYR A 794 20.12 7.62 -20.68
CA TYR A 794 19.66 7.02 -19.42
C TYR A 794 20.40 5.74 -19.04
N PHE A 795 21.28 5.19 -19.88
CA PHE A 795 22.00 3.94 -19.58
C PHE A 795 22.88 4.00 -18.33
N GLU A 796 23.39 5.18 -18.00
CA GLU A 796 24.23 5.40 -16.81
C GLU A 796 23.37 5.65 -15.54
N ASP A 797 22.06 5.85 -15.70
CA ASP A 797 21.13 6.05 -14.59
C ASP A 797 20.54 4.71 -14.14
N SER A 798 20.95 4.27 -12.95
CA SER A 798 20.48 3.01 -12.35
C SER A 798 18.95 2.94 -12.19
N ALA A 799 18.24 4.07 -12.10
CA ALA A 799 16.77 4.08 -12.04
C ALA A 799 16.12 3.56 -13.33
N TRP A 800 16.83 3.60 -14.46
CA TRP A 800 16.34 3.15 -15.76
C TRP A 800 16.74 1.73 -16.13
N HIS A 801 17.65 1.09 -15.38
CA HIS A 801 18.14 -0.25 -15.70
C HIS A 801 17.02 -1.29 -15.80
N GLU A 802 16.03 -1.25 -14.90
CA GLU A 802 14.87 -2.14 -15.00
C GLU A 802 14.01 -1.84 -16.23
N VAL A 803 13.82 -0.57 -16.58
CA VAL A 803 13.12 -0.16 -17.80
C VAL A 803 13.86 -0.69 -19.04
N VAL A 804 15.20 -0.64 -19.08
CA VAL A 804 16.02 -1.18 -20.16
C VAL A 804 15.85 -2.71 -20.30
N ARG A 805 15.92 -3.45 -19.19
CA ARG A 805 15.73 -4.92 -19.19
C ARG A 805 14.33 -5.31 -19.68
N LEU A 806 13.30 -4.68 -19.14
CA LEU A 806 11.91 -4.90 -19.54
C LEU A 806 11.64 -4.44 -20.99
N THR A 807 12.34 -3.41 -21.48
CA THR A 807 12.24 -2.97 -22.89
C THR A 807 12.71 -4.07 -23.83
N ALA A 808 13.88 -4.67 -23.58
CA ALA A 808 14.38 -5.76 -24.42
C ALA A 808 13.38 -6.93 -24.50
N ALA A 809 12.85 -7.33 -23.35
CA ALA A 809 11.86 -8.40 -23.26
C ALA A 809 10.51 -8.07 -23.92
N ASN A 810 10.01 -6.84 -23.74
CA ASN A 810 8.77 -6.40 -24.37
C ASN A 810 8.91 -6.23 -25.90
N LEU A 811 10.07 -5.83 -26.41
CA LEU A 811 10.37 -5.80 -27.84
C LEU A 811 10.29 -7.21 -28.46
N CYS A 812 10.90 -8.22 -27.81
CA CYS A 812 10.79 -9.62 -28.23
C CYS A 812 9.35 -10.12 -28.25
N ARG A 813 8.52 -9.65 -27.31
CA ARG A 813 7.09 -9.99 -27.21
C ARG A 813 6.24 -9.35 -28.30
N THR A 814 6.44 -8.06 -28.61
CA THR A 814 5.50 -7.25 -29.39
C THR A 814 5.91 -7.02 -30.84
N ARG A 815 7.22 -6.90 -31.12
CA ARG A 815 7.77 -6.62 -32.45
C ARG A 815 8.58 -7.77 -33.02
N GLY A 816 8.45 -8.95 -32.42
CA GLY A 816 9.21 -10.16 -32.75
C GLY A 816 10.67 -10.07 -32.30
N GLY A 817 11.37 -11.20 -32.34
CA GLY A 817 12.73 -11.26 -31.82
C GLY A 817 13.79 -10.56 -32.66
N GLY A 818 13.51 -10.19 -33.92
CA GLY A 818 14.44 -9.42 -34.75
C GLY A 818 14.73 -8.03 -34.18
N MET A 819 13.71 -7.29 -33.70
CA MET A 819 13.92 -5.97 -33.09
C MET A 819 14.52 -6.09 -31.69
N GLY A 820 14.05 -7.04 -30.87
CA GLY A 820 14.65 -7.31 -29.56
C GLY A 820 16.13 -7.71 -29.65
N GLN A 821 16.48 -8.57 -30.61
CA GLN A 821 17.87 -8.93 -30.87
C GLN A 821 18.71 -7.74 -31.35
N ARG A 822 18.17 -6.87 -32.21
CA ARG A 822 18.88 -5.65 -32.62
C ARG A 822 19.18 -4.76 -31.40
N PHE A 823 18.19 -4.53 -30.54
CA PHE A 823 18.36 -3.76 -29.31
C PHE A 823 19.43 -4.36 -28.38
N LEU A 824 19.40 -5.68 -28.18
CA LEU A 824 20.44 -6.39 -27.43
C LEU A 824 21.81 -6.31 -28.11
N GLY A 825 21.85 -6.33 -29.45
CA GLY A 825 23.07 -6.14 -30.24
C GLY A 825 23.69 -4.75 -30.04
N ASP A 826 22.86 -3.71 -29.98
CA ASP A 826 23.30 -2.35 -29.70
C ASP A 826 23.82 -2.20 -28.26
N LEU A 827 23.16 -2.85 -27.27
CA LEU A 827 23.66 -2.95 -25.88
C LEU A 827 25.02 -3.68 -25.81
N LYS A 828 25.14 -4.83 -26.48
CA LYS A 828 26.39 -5.58 -26.60
C LYS A 828 27.49 -4.72 -27.23
N LYS A 829 27.19 -3.98 -28.30
CA LYS A 829 28.13 -3.09 -28.95
C LYS A 829 28.62 -1.98 -28.00
N ARG A 830 27.72 -1.36 -27.24
CA ARG A 830 28.07 -0.39 -26.20
C ARG A 830 29.02 -0.97 -25.16
N ALA A 831 28.81 -2.22 -24.75
CA ALA A 831 29.71 -2.91 -23.83
C ALA A 831 31.11 -3.12 -24.42
N VAL A 832 31.21 -3.41 -25.73
CA VAL A 832 32.51 -3.51 -26.42
C VAL A 832 33.21 -2.16 -26.55
N GLU A 833 32.47 -1.06 -26.72
CA GLU A 833 33.02 0.29 -26.83
C GLU A 833 33.58 0.84 -25.51
N LYS A 834 33.17 0.29 -24.36
CA LYS A 834 33.65 0.65 -23.02
C LYS A 834 34.24 -0.57 -22.28
N PRO A 835 35.35 -1.17 -22.73
CA PRO A 835 35.84 -2.44 -22.18
C PRO A 835 36.34 -2.35 -20.73
N THR A 836 36.64 -1.15 -20.22
CA THR A 836 37.03 -0.92 -18.82
C THR A 836 35.84 -0.82 -17.86
N ASP A 837 34.61 -0.72 -18.39
CA ASP A 837 33.37 -0.61 -17.62
C ASP A 837 32.50 -1.84 -17.89
N ILE A 838 32.27 -2.63 -16.84
CA ILE A 838 31.52 -3.89 -16.93
C ILE A 838 30.01 -3.69 -16.85
N GLU A 839 29.53 -2.53 -16.39
CA GLU A 839 28.10 -2.26 -16.19
C GLU A 839 27.29 -2.38 -17.49
N PRO A 840 27.73 -1.86 -18.65
CA PRO A 840 27.02 -2.07 -19.91
C PRO A 840 26.91 -3.55 -20.30
N LEU A 841 27.92 -4.38 -19.99
CA LEU A 841 27.88 -5.82 -20.25
C LEU A 841 26.90 -6.52 -19.30
N ILE A 842 26.92 -6.18 -18.01
CA ILE A 842 25.93 -6.66 -17.03
C ILE A 842 24.52 -6.39 -17.54
N LEU A 843 24.24 -5.14 -17.91
CA LEU A 843 22.92 -4.74 -18.39
C LEU A 843 22.50 -5.49 -19.66
N ALA A 844 23.44 -5.72 -20.59
CA ALA A 844 23.18 -6.48 -21.82
C ALA A 844 22.83 -7.95 -21.54
N VAL A 845 23.57 -8.61 -20.63
CA VAL A 845 23.35 -10.02 -20.26
C VAL A 845 22.06 -10.18 -19.48
N GLU A 846 21.79 -9.29 -18.52
CA GLU A 846 20.53 -9.30 -17.76
C GLU A 846 19.32 -9.02 -18.66
N ALA A 847 19.42 -8.08 -19.59
CA ALA A 847 18.36 -7.81 -20.56
C ALA A 847 18.11 -9.02 -21.49
N ALA A 848 19.17 -9.72 -21.92
CA ALA A 848 19.04 -10.95 -22.69
C ALA A 848 18.39 -12.08 -21.87
N ALA A 849 18.77 -12.21 -20.59
CA ALA A 849 18.20 -13.19 -19.67
C ALA A 849 16.70 -12.91 -19.39
N GLU A 850 16.32 -11.65 -19.22
CA GLU A 850 14.93 -11.22 -19.02
C GLU A 850 14.08 -11.44 -20.27
N ALA A 851 14.60 -11.14 -21.47
CA ALA A 851 13.90 -11.39 -22.72
C ALA A 851 13.51 -12.87 -22.88
N ARG A 852 14.37 -13.76 -22.37
CA ARG A 852 14.38 -15.21 -22.57
C ARG A 852 14.37 -15.59 -24.04
N LEU A 853 14.88 -16.78 -24.34
CA LEU A 853 15.28 -17.25 -25.68
C LEU A 853 14.10 -17.48 -26.67
N GLY A 854 12.96 -16.82 -26.52
CA GLY A 854 11.88 -16.80 -27.49
C GLY A 854 12.15 -15.73 -28.55
N ASN A 855 12.45 -16.16 -29.77
CA ASN A 855 12.69 -15.35 -30.99
C ASN A 855 14.08 -14.69 -31.15
N ILE A 856 15.02 -14.81 -30.19
CA ILE A 856 16.41 -14.36 -30.38
C ILE A 856 17.23 -15.49 -31.02
N LYS A 857 18.09 -15.19 -32.00
CA LYS A 857 18.97 -16.21 -32.62
C LYS A 857 19.92 -16.82 -31.58
N LEU A 858 20.00 -18.14 -31.54
CA LEU A 858 20.91 -18.90 -30.67
C LEU A 858 22.37 -18.43 -30.82
N SER A 859 22.82 -18.18 -32.04
CA SER A 859 24.19 -17.71 -32.32
C SER A 859 24.53 -16.38 -31.63
N PHE A 860 23.57 -15.45 -31.55
CA PHE A 860 23.79 -14.18 -30.85
C PHE A 860 23.96 -14.39 -29.34
N LEU A 861 23.17 -15.31 -28.77
CA LEU A 861 23.21 -15.65 -27.36
C LEU A 861 24.49 -16.39 -27.00
N GLU A 862 24.95 -17.29 -27.87
CA GLU A 862 26.26 -17.94 -27.77
C GLU A 862 27.39 -16.92 -27.77
N GLU A 863 27.42 -15.99 -28.73
CA GLU A 863 28.45 -14.95 -28.75
C GLU A 863 28.43 -14.05 -27.50
N LEU A 864 27.24 -13.72 -26.96
CA LEU A 864 27.10 -12.91 -25.76
C LEU A 864 27.57 -13.69 -24.51
N ARG A 865 27.21 -14.98 -24.40
CA ARG A 865 27.69 -15.87 -23.34
C ARG A 865 29.21 -16.01 -23.40
N ASP A 866 29.78 -16.21 -24.58
CA ASP A 866 31.23 -16.34 -24.79
C ASP A 866 31.97 -15.06 -24.41
N GLN A 867 31.46 -13.89 -24.81
CA GLN A 867 32.00 -12.60 -24.38
C GLN A 867 31.97 -12.47 -22.85
N THR A 868 30.85 -12.86 -22.23
CA THR A 868 30.67 -12.80 -20.77
C THR A 868 31.65 -13.70 -20.04
N VAL A 869 31.84 -14.94 -20.51
CA VAL A 869 32.82 -15.88 -19.97
C VAL A 869 34.24 -15.33 -20.10
N ARG A 870 34.62 -14.79 -21.26
CA ARG A 870 35.93 -14.15 -21.46
C ARG A 870 36.16 -13.02 -20.46
N THR A 871 35.17 -12.18 -20.19
CA THR A 871 35.28 -11.09 -19.21
C THR A 871 35.39 -11.60 -17.77
N LEU A 872 34.66 -12.66 -17.41
CA LEU A 872 34.75 -13.28 -16.07
C LEU A 872 36.10 -13.99 -15.84
N GLU A 873 36.66 -14.59 -16.89
CA GLU A 873 37.92 -15.33 -16.84
C GLU A 873 39.16 -14.45 -17.12
N ASP A 874 38.99 -13.17 -17.46
CA ASP A 874 40.08 -12.23 -17.67
C ASP A 874 40.70 -11.77 -16.35
N GLY A 875 41.91 -12.28 -16.07
CA GLY A 875 42.71 -11.89 -14.90
C GLY A 875 43.14 -10.41 -14.90
N ASN A 876 43.08 -9.71 -16.02
CA ASN A 876 43.43 -8.28 -16.10
C ASN A 876 42.22 -7.36 -15.95
N SER A 877 41.01 -7.91 -15.81
CA SER A 877 39.79 -7.12 -15.62
C SER A 877 39.88 -6.21 -14.40
N LEU A 878 39.43 -4.96 -14.58
CA LEU A 878 39.32 -3.96 -13.50
C LEU A 878 38.01 -4.09 -12.71
N ALA A 879 37.10 -4.98 -13.11
CA ALA A 879 35.83 -5.19 -12.43
C ALA A 879 36.05 -5.78 -11.04
N THR A 880 35.33 -5.29 -10.03
CA THR A 880 35.42 -5.85 -8.66
C THR A 880 34.80 -7.24 -8.56
N PRO A 881 35.13 -8.06 -7.54
CA PRO A 881 34.51 -9.35 -7.29
C PRO A 881 32.98 -9.27 -7.20
N LYS A 882 32.44 -8.20 -6.60
CA LYS A 882 31.00 -7.94 -6.51
C LYS A 882 30.37 -7.76 -7.91
N GLN A 883 31.02 -7.00 -8.80
CA GLN A 883 30.55 -6.83 -10.19
C GLN A 883 30.66 -8.12 -11.00
N ARG A 884 31.79 -8.86 -10.88
CA ARG A 884 31.95 -10.18 -11.54
C ARG A 884 30.92 -11.18 -11.04
N HIS A 885 30.57 -11.14 -9.75
CA HIS A 885 29.50 -11.95 -9.19
C HIS A 885 28.13 -11.62 -9.80
N ILE A 886 27.78 -10.33 -9.92
CA ILE A 886 26.53 -9.90 -10.57
C ILE A 886 26.48 -10.36 -12.04
N LEU A 887 27.57 -10.15 -12.79
CA LEU A 887 27.67 -10.60 -14.18
C LEU A 887 27.54 -12.13 -14.30
N GLY A 888 28.20 -12.87 -13.41
CA GLY A 888 28.12 -14.33 -13.37
C GLY A 888 26.71 -14.83 -13.02
N LYS A 889 26.00 -14.17 -12.11
CA LYS A 889 24.57 -14.47 -11.84
C LYS A 889 23.70 -14.26 -13.08
N ALA A 890 23.89 -13.14 -13.78
CA ALA A 890 23.18 -12.85 -15.02
C ALA A 890 23.45 -13.92 -16.09
N LEU A 891 24.70 -14.38 -16.21
CA LEU A 891 25.09 -15.49 -17.09
C LEU A 891 24.38 -16.80 -16.71
N GLY A 892 24.29 -17.09 -15.41
CA GLY A 892 23.54 -18.25 -14.89
C GLY A 892 22.07 -18.25 -15.35
N GLY A 893 21.41 -17.10 -15.30
CA GLY A 893 20.04 -16.93 -15.80
C GLY A 893 19.91 -17.01 -17.32
N LEU A 894 20.94 -16.57 -18.07
CA LEU A 894 21.01 -16.68 -19.53
C LEU A 894 21.30 -18.12 -19.99
N GLY A 895 21.92 -18.94 -19.14
CA GLY A 895 22.46 -20.26 -19.44
C GLY A 895 23.97 -20.20 -19.57
N ASP A 896 24.67 -20.60 -18.51
CA ASP A 896 26.13 -20.54 -18.43
C ASP A 896 26.77 -21.71 -19.22
N PRO A 897 27.53 -21.42 -20.29
CA PRO A 897 28.07 -22.46 -21.17
C PRO A 897 29.18 -23.29 -20.49
N ARG A 898 29.70 -22.85 -19.33
CA ARG A 898 30.74 -23.55 -18.57
C ARG A 898 30.21 -24.76 -17.80
N LEU A 899 28.89 -24.84 -17.59
CA LEU A 899 28.24 -25.90 -16.81
C LEU A 899 27.98 -27.15 -17.65
N GLY A 900 27.95 -28.31 -17.00
CA GLY A 900 27.69 -29.60 -17.63
C GLY A 900 28.88 -30.53 -17.43
N LEU A 901 28.69 -31.52 -16.55
CA LEU A 901 29.76 -32.49 -16.21
C LEU A 901 30.12 -33.38 -17.40
N GLU A 902 29.27 -33.50 -18.41
CA GLU A 902 29.52 -34.22 -19.67
C GLU A 902 30.55 -33.52 -20.61
N LYS A 903 30.87 -32.25 -20.35
CA LYS A 903 31.77 -31.46 -21.20
C LYS A 903 33.24 -31.75 -20.89
N VAL A 904 34.06 -31.96 -21.92
CA VAL A 904 35.51 -32.21 -21.76
C VAL A 904 36.20 -31.09 -20.98
N GLY A 905 35.90 -29.83 -21.30
CA GLY A 905 36.49 -28.65 -20.62
C GLY A 905 36.06 -28.49 -19.15
N ARG A 906 35.15 -29.33 -18.64
CA ARG A 906 34.73 -29.35 -17.24
C ARG A 906 35.67 -30.16 -16.34
N TRP A 907 36.56 -30.96 -16.93
CA TRP A 907 37.50 -31.85 -16.24
C TRP A 907 38.94 -31.50 -16.58
N ILE A 908 39.77 -31.29 -15.56
CA ILE A 908 41.19 -30.99 -15.69
C ILE A 908 41.99 -32.24 -15.34
N ARG A 909 42.88 -32.67 -16.23
CA ARG A 909 43.78 -33.79 -15.98
C ARG A 909 44.93 -33.37 -15.07
N ILE A 910 45.12 -34.15 -14.01
CA ILE A 910 46.19 -33.99 -13.04
C ILE A 910 47.08 -35.23 -13.16
N GLU A 911 48.32 -35.02 -13.60
CA GLU A 911 49.28 -36.11 -13.80
C GLU A 911 49.77 -36.68 -12.47
N ALA A 912 50.08 -37.98 -12.46
CA ALA A 912 50.75 -38.62 -11.34
C ALA A 912 52.05 -37.89 -10.97
N GLY A 913 52.39 -37.84 -9.69
CA GLY A 913 53.56 -37.12 -9.22
C GLY A 913 53.68 -37.10 -7.70
N SER A 914 54.71 -36.42 -7.21
CA SER A 914 55.00 -36.31 -5.78
C SER A 914 54.91 -34.87 -5.29
N PHE A 915 54.41 -34.68 -4.08
CA PHE A 915 54.29 -33.38 -3.43
C PHE A 915 54.51 -33.49 -1.92
N VAL A 916 54.61 -32.33 -1.27
CA VAL A 916 54.64 -32.22 0.19
C VAL A 916 53.22 -32.03 0.71
N MET A 917 52.75 -32.99 1.50
CA MET A 917 51.48 -32.95 2.21
C MET A 917 51.71 -32.56 3.67
N GLY A 918 50.89 -31.67 4.20
CA GLY A 918 51.10 -31.06 5.51
C GLY A 918 52.00 -29.82 5.48
N ASP A 919 52.17 -29.19 6.63
CA ASP A 919 52.97 -27.98 6.83
C ASP A 919 53.53 -27.94 8.26
N ASP A 920 54.85 -28.06 8.40
CA ASP A 920 55.54 -28.03 9.70
C ASP A 920 55.43 -26.66 10.39
N ASN A 921 55.16 -25.60 9.63
CA ASN A 921 54.99 -24.24 10.15
C ASN A 921 53.54 -23.90 10.48
N SER A 922 52.60 -24.84 10.31
CA SER A 922 51.20 -24.60 10.66
C SER A 922 51.04 -24.42 12.18
N ASP A 923 50.11 -23.57 12.61
CA ASP A 923 49.70 -23.51 14.02
C ASP A 923 48.81 -24.70 14.41
N GLU A 924 48.39 -25.49 13.42
CA GLU A 924 47.40 -26.54 13.55
C GLU A 924 48.08 -27.90 13.51
N GLU A 925 47.89 -28.64 14.59
CA GLU A 925 48.60 -29.90 14.84
C GLU A 925 48.18 -31.03 13.88
N ASP A 926 46.98 -30.95 13.30
CA ASP A 926 46.45 -31.92 12.33
C ASP A 926 47.00 -31.76 10.91
N GLU A 927 47.79 -30.70 10.68
CA GLU A 927 48.54 -30.45 9.44
C GLU A 927 50.00 -30.90 9.51
N LYS A 928 50.47 -31.35 10.69
CA LYS A 928 51.86 -31.77 10.92
C LYS A 928 52.01 -33.30 10.97
N PRO A 929 53.16 -33.84 10.52
CA PRO A 929 54.27 -33.14 9.89
C PRO A 929 54.06 -32.96 8.38
N ALA A 930 54.83 -32.04 7.79
CA ALA A 930 55.05 -32.04 6.35
C ALA A 930 55.78 -33.32 5.93
N HIS A 931 55.21 -34.07 4.99
CA HIS A 931 55.77 -35.35 4.53
C HIS A 931 55.56 -35.53 3.02
N ARG A 932 56.36 -36.41 2.41
CA ARG A 932 56.34 -36.64 0.95
C ARG A 932 55.27 -37.65 0.59
N VAL A 933 54.34 -37.25 -0.28
CA VAL A 933 53.27 -38.11 -0.81
C VAL A 933 53.42 -38.23 -2.32
N THR A 934 53.13 -39.40 -2.86
CA THR A 934 53.16 -39.73 -4.29
C THR A 934 51.81 -40.26 -4.73
N LEU A 935 51.18 -39.58 -5.69
CA LEU A 935 50.02 -40.10 -6.39
C LEU A 935 50.52 -40.90 -7.60
N THR A 936 50.20 -42.20 -7.67
CA THR A 936 50.77 -43.09 -8.70
C THR A 936 50.00 -43.05 -10.01
N GLU A 937 48.72 -42.70 -9.95
CA GLU A 937 47.85 -42.67 -11.13
C GLU A 937 47.40 -41.23 -11.43
N PRO A 938 47.32 -40.86 -12.71
CA PRO A 938 46.66 -39.63 -13.10
C PRO A 938 45.16 -39.71 -12.80
N PHE A 939 44.55 -38.58 -12.52
CA PHE A 939 43.11 -38.46 -12.33
C PHE A 939 42.60 -37.18 -12.99
N LEU A 940 41.29 -37.11 -13.21
CA LEU A 940 40.65 -35.88 -13.65
C LEU A 940 39.96 -35.24 -12.45
N MET A 941 40.09 -33.93 -12.30
CA MET A 941 39.37 -33.16 -11.29
C MET A 941 38.43 -32.17 -11.97
N ALA A 942 37.21 -32.05 -11.45
CA ALA A 942 36.25 -31.09 -11.98
C ALA A 942 36.79 -29.65 -11.81
N LYS A 943 36.73 -28.82 -12.87
CA LYS A 943 37.28 -27.45 -12.93
C LYS A 943 36.74 -26.51 -11.85
N TYR A 944 35.45 -26.63 -11.56
CA TYR A 944 34.68 -25.92 -10.53
C TYR A 944 34.01 -26.92 -9.56
N PRO A 945 33.58 -26.50 -8.35
CA PRO A 945 32.68 -27.29 -7.51
C PRO A 945 31.39 -27.64 -8.27
N VAL A 946 30.68 -28.70 -7.86
CA VAL A 946 29.38 -29.03 -8.46
C VAL A 946 28.40 -27.90 -8.20
N THR A 947 27.69 -27.47 -9.24
CA THR A 947 26.74 -26.37 -9.16
C THR A 947 25.30 -26.85 -8.94
N ASN A 948 24.40 -25.95 -8.55
CA ASN A 948 22.97 -26.27 -8.43
C ASN A 948 22.36 -26.76 -9.75
N ALA A 949 22.77 -26.20 -10.90
CA ALA A 949 22.29 -26.66 -12.20
C ALA A 949 22.80 -28.07 -12.54
N GLU A 950 24.01 -28.42 -12.13
CA GLU A 950 24.58 -29.77 -12.33
C GLU A 950 24.00 -30.80 -11.35
N PHE A 951 23.60 -30.38 -10.15
CA PHE A 951 22.95 -31.25 -9.17
C PHE A 951 21.45 -31.46 -9.48
N ARG A 952 20.80 -30.53 -10.18
CA ARG A 952 19.36 -30.56 -10.45
C ARG A 952 18.88 -31.82 -11.19
N PRO A 953 19.57 -32.35 -12.22
CA PRO A 953 19.15 -33.58 -12.87
C PRO A 953 19.12 -34.80 -11.94
N PHE A 954 19.99 -34.87 -10.92
CA PHE A 954 19.92 -35.91 -9.89
C PHE A 954 18.61 -35.83 -9.09
N VAL A 955 18.21 -34.61 -8.71
CA VAL A 955 16.92 -34.37 -8.03
C VAL A 955 15.74 -34.76 -8.92
N GLU A 956 15.76 -34.32 -10.19
CA GLU A 956 14.70 -34.59 -11.17
C GLU A 956 14.58 -36.09 -11.51
N ALA A 957 15.70 -36.81 -11.53
CA ALA A 957 15.75 -38.26 -11.69
C ALA A 957 15.31 -39.04 -10.43
N LYS A 958 14.82 -38.34 -9.40
CA LYS A 958 14.45 -38.90 -8.09
C LYS A 958 15.62 -39.61 -7.41
N GLY A 959 16.82 -39.03 -7.51
CA GLY A 959 18.08 -39.45 -6.89
C GLY A 959 17.95 -39.94 -5.45
N TYR A 960 17.14 -39.24 -4.68
CA TYR A 960 16.92 -39.50 -3.27
C TYR A 960 16.00 -40.70 -2.97
N GLU A 961 15.14 -41.10 -3.91
CA GLU A 961 14.25 -42.27 -3.76
C GLU A 961 14.93 -43.57 -4.21
N GLN A 962 16.06 -43.46 -4.92
CA GLN A 962 16.70 -44.56 -5.63
C GLN A 962 17.88 -45.12 -4.83
N MET A 963 17.58 -46.06 -3.93
CA MET A 963 18.53 -46.64 -2.96
C MET A 963 19.79 -47.31 -3.56
N ARG A 964 19.80 -47.58 -4.87
CA ARG A 964 20.96 -48.14 -5.58
C ARG A 964 22.18 -47.21 -5.61
N TRP A 965 21.97 -45.89 -5.52
CA TRP A 965 23.05 -44.90 -5.56
C TRP A 965 23.63 -44.60 -4.18
N TRP A 966 22.94 -45.03 -3.13
CA TRP A 966 23.32 -44.77 -1.74
C TRP A 966 24.16 -45.92 -1.19
N SER A 967 25.26 -45.58 -0.51
CA SER A 967 26.00 -46.52 0.33
C SER A 967 25.13 -47.07 1.45
N GLU A 968 25.56 -48.16 2.09
CA GLU A 968 24.81 -48.74 3.22
C GLU A 968 24.67 -47.73 4.35
N GLU A 969 25.74 -47.01 4.69
CA GLU A 969 25.76 -45.96 5.68
C GLU A 969 24.85 -44.78 5.28
N GLY A 970 24.83 -44.43 4.00
CA GLY A 970 23.94 -43.41 3.45
C GLY A 970 22.46 -43.80 3.56
N ARG A 971 22.12 -45.05 3.27
CA ARG A 971 20.75 -45.60 3.44
C ARG A 971 20.34 -45.60 4.91
N MET A 972 21.24 -46.00 5.81
CA MET A 972 21.00 -45.93 7.25
C MET A 972 20.83 -44.49 7.74
N TRP A 973 21.63 -43.55 7.21
CA TRP A 973 21.50 -42.13 7.54
C TRP A 973 20.15 -41.57 7.09
N LEU A 974 19.71 -41.85 5.86
CA LEU A 974 18.38 -41.47 5.37
C LEU A 974 17.27 -41.99 6.30
N GLY A 975 17.31 -43.28 6.66
CA GLY A 975 16.32 -43.87 7.55
C GLY A 975 16.32 -43.28 8.97
N ARG A 976 17.50 -43.08 9.57
CA ARG A 976 17.61 -42.43 10.91
C ARG A 976 17.13 -40.98 10.88
N TYR A 977 17.42 -40.26 9.80
CA TYR A 977 17.01 -38.87 9.69
C TYR A 977 15.49 -38.76 9.51
N GLU A 978 14.88 -39.64 8.72
CA GLU A 978 13.42 -39.70 8.59
C GLU A 978 12.74 -39.99 9.94
N GLN A 979 13.30 -40.91 10.73
CA GLN A 979 12.83 -41.17 12.09
C GLN A 979 13.01 -39.96 13.02
N TRP A 980 14.14 -39.26 12.93
CA TRP A 980 14.41 -38.03 13.68
C TRP A 980 13.37 -36.95 13.36
N LEU A 981 13.04 -36.72 12.08
CA LEU A 981 12.00 -35.78 11.70
C LEU A 981 10.63 -36.14 12.27
N LYS A 982 10.24 -37.41 12.17
CA LYS A 982 8.99 -37.91 12.76
C LYS A 982 8.94 -37.71 14.27
N HIS A 983 10.05 -37.99 14.96
CA HIS A 983 10.15 -37.83 16.41
C HIS A 983 9.93 -36.38 16.86
N PHE A 984 10.43 -35.41 16.09
CA PHE A 984 10.27 -33.98 16.38
C PHE A 984 9.04 -33.33 15.72
N GLY A 985 8.18 -34.11 15.02
CA GLY A 985 7.02 -33.58 14.29
C GLY A 985 7.40 -32.68 13.11
N LEU A 986 8.59 -32.87 12.54
CA LEU A 986 9.16 -32.10 11.44
C LEU A 986 9.03 -32.82 10.09
N ASP A 987 8.42 -34.00 10.06
CA ASP A 987 8.23 -34.83 8.85
C ASP A 987 7.30 -34.18 7.81
N ASN A 988 6.48 -33.22 8.23
CA ASN A 988 5.65 -32.38 7.36
C ASN A 988 6.36 -31.14 6.81
N GLN A 989 7.64 -30.88 7.16
CA GLN A 989 8.42 -29.72 6.70
C GLN A 989 9.23 -30.08 5.44
N PRO A 990 8.78 -29.76 4.21
CA PRO A 990 9.37 -30.32 2.99
C PRO A 990 10.83 -29.93 2.74
N TRP A 991 11.31 -28.83 3.32
CA TRP A 991 12.70 -28.38 3.21
C TRP A 991 13.65 -29.02 4.23
N LEU A 992 13.12 -29.51 5.34
CA LEU A 992 13.91 -30.24 6.34
C LEU A 992 14.03 -31.73 6.02
N CYS A 993 13.10 -32.29 5.24
CA CYS A 993 13.11 -33.69 4.83
C CYS A 993 14.28 -34.02 3.86
N PRO A 994 15.36 -34.71 4.30
CA PRO A 994 16.25 -35.36 3.36
C PRO A 994 15.46 -36.50 2.70
N GLY A 995 15.69 -36.69 1.41
CA GLY A 995 14.88 -37.60 0.61
C GLY A 995 14.23 -36.94 -0.61
N LYS A 996 14.36 -35.62 -0.80
CA LYS A 996 13.83 -34.94 -2.00
C LYS A 996 14.79 -33.93 -2.63
N GLN A 997 15.54 -33.15 -1.84
CA GLN A 997 16.41 -32.07 -2.34
C GLN A 997 17.41 -31.59 -1.25
N PRO A 998 18.47 -30.83 -1.61
CA PRO A 998 19.37 -30.14 -0.66
C PRO A 998 18.64 -29.21 0.34
N LEU A 999 19.23 -28.99 1.52
CA LEU A 999 18.61 -28.23 2.62
C LEU A 999 18.27 -26.77 2.23
N PHE A 1000 19.13 -26.11 1.45
CA PHE A 1000 18.97 -24.72 1.03
C PHE A 1000 18.43 -24.57 -0.39
N TRP A 1001 17.88 -25.64 -0.97
CA TRP A 1001 17.46 -25.67 -2.38
C TRP A 1001 16.38 -24.65 -2.75
N GLN A 1002 15.54 -24.21 -1.81
CA GLN A 1002 14.52 -23.18 -2.08
C GLN A 1002 14.99 -21.77 -1.69
N ASN A 1003 16.17 -21.63 -1.09
CA ASN A 1003 16.70 -20.33 -0.70
C ASN A 1003 17.41 -19.68 -1.90
N ALA A 1004 16.87 -18.54 -2.36
CA ALA A 1004 17.42 -17.79 -3.50
C ALA A 1004 18.88 -17.30 -3.28
N GLN A 1005 19.37 -17.23 -2.04
CA GLN A 1005 20.76 -16.89 -1.74
C GLN A 1005 21.74 -18.04 -2.06
N PHE A 1006 21.25 -19.29 -2.14
CA PHE A 1006 22.07 -20.51 -2.29
C PHE A 1006 21.70 -21.38 -3.50
N ASN A 1007 20.72 -20.97 -4.32
CA ASN A 1007 20.20 -21.77 -5.44
C ASN A 1007 20.38 -21.11 -6.83
N GLU A 1008 21.40 -20.27 -7.01
CA GLU A 1008 21.69 -19.76 -8.36
C GLU A 1008 22.25 -20.90 -9.24
N PRO A 1009 21.91 -20.98 -10.55
CA PRO A 1009 22.26 -22.13 -11.40
C PRO A 1009 23.75 -22.49 -11.40
N ASN A 1010 24.62 -21.49 -11.49
CA ASN A 1010 26.08 -21.63 -11.52
C ASN A 1010 26.75 -21.35 -10.17
N GLN A 1011 26.00 -21.42 -9.06
CA GLN A 1011 26.55 -21.37 -7.71
C GLN A 1011 26.81 -22.80 -7.22
N PRO A 1012 27.87 -23.04 -6.41
CA PRO A 1012 28.10 -24.34 -5.79
C PRO A 1012 26.87 -24.83 -5.05
N VAL A 1013 26.51 -26.10 -5.21
CA VAL A 1013 25.44 -26.71 -4.43
C VAL A 1013 25.91 -26.88 -2.98
N VAL A 1014 25.07 -26.44 -2.03
CA VAL A 1014 25.33 -26.50 -0.59
C VAL A 1014 24.12 -27.05 0.17
N GLY A 1015 24.25 -27.31 1.46
CA GLY A 1015 23.19 -27.90 2.27
C GLY A 1015 23.01 -29.40 2.01
N LEU A 1016 24.10 -30.07 1.66
CA LEU A 1016 24.16 -31.50 1.39
C LEU A 1016 25.17 -32.19 2.30
N SER A 1017 24.84 -33.41 2.68
CA SER A 1017 25.67 -34.33 3.46
C SER A 1017 26.70 -34.99 2.55
N TRP A 1018 27.73 -35.59 3.16
CA TRP A 1018 28.71 -36.39 2.45
C TRP A 1018 28.05 -37.55 1.69
N TYR A 1019 27.03 -38.18 2.29
CA TYR A 1019 26.29 -39.29 1.66
C TYR A 1019 25.50 -38.85 0.42
N GLU A 1020 24.93 -37.64 0.43
CA GLU A 1020 24.27 -37.05 -0.75
C GLU A 1020 25.28 -36.78 -1.87
N ALA A 1021 26.47 -36.26 -1.53
CA ALA A 1021 27.54 -36.02 -2.49
C ALA A 1021 28.05 -37.33 -3.12
N GLU A 1022 28.22 -38.38 -2.31
CA GLU A 1022 28.59 -39.71 -2.76
C GLU A 1022 27.51 -40.31 -3.67
N ALA A 1023 26.24 -40.24 -3.28
CA ALA A 1023 25.13 -40.75 -4.08
C ALA A 1023 25.02 -40.04 -5.44
N PHE A 1024 25.28 -38.73 -5.46
CA PHE A 1024 25.39 -37.97 -6.71
C PHE A 1024 26.53 -38.49 -7.59
N CYS A 1025 27.72 -38.72 -7.04
CA CYS A 1025 28.85 -39.26 -7.81
C CYS A 1025 28.56 -40.65 -8.38
N ASN A 1026 27.89 -41.53 -7.61
CA ASN A 1026 27.46 -42.85 -8.07
C ASN A 1026 26.43 -42.75 -9.20
N TRP A 1027 25.43 -41.87 -9.04
CA TRP A 1027 24.44 -41.59 -10.09
C TRP A 1027 25.09 -41.07 -11.36
N GLN A 1028 25.98 -40.07 -11.24
CA GLN A 1028 26.64 -39.46 -12.39
C GLN A 1028 27.57 -40.46 -13.11
N THR A 1029 28.21 -41.38 -12.38
CA THR A 1029 28.97 -42.49 -12.97
C THR A 1029 28.06 -43.35 -13.86
N GLU A 1030 26.90 -43.76 -13.36
CA GLU A 1030 25.92 -44.53 -14.13
C GLU A 1030 25.39 -43.75 -15.35
N MET A 1031 25.21 -42.43 -15.24
CA MET A 1031 24.74 -41.61 -16.36
C MET A 1031 25.78 -41.52 -17.48
N PHE A 1032 27.08 -41.41 -17.17
CA PHE A 1032 28.13 -41.40 -18.19
C PHE A 1032 28.31 -42.75 -18.88
N ASP A 1033 28.18 -43.86 -18.16
CA ASP A 1033 28.28 -45.20 -18.76
C ASP A 1033 27.17 -45.47 -19.79
N LYS A 1034 26.04 -44.76 -19.71
CA LYS A 1034 24.89 -44.89 -20.62
C LYS A 1034 24.94 -43.95 -21.83
N GLU A 1035 25.86 -42.99 -21.86
CA GLU A 1035 25.94 -42.00 -22.93
C GLU A 1035 26.62 -42.61 -24.16
N GLU A 1036 25.93 -42.66 -25.31
CA GLU A 1036 26.50 -43.16 -26.55
C GLU A 1036 27.71 -42.30 -26.96
N GLY A 1037 28.89 -42.94 -27.12
CA GLY A 1037 30.14 -42.23 -27.40
C GLY A 1037 30.88 -41.75 -26.15
N ALA A 1038 30.65 -42.40 -24.99
CA ALA A 1038 31.37 -42.19 -23.74
C ALA A 1038 32.84 -41.79 -23.96
N ARG A 1039 33.15 -40.53 -23.63
CA ARG A 1039 34.45 -39.88 -23.90
C ARG A 1039 35.59 -40.39 -23.00
N TRP A 1040 35.25 -41.21 -22.01
CA TRP A 1040 36.14 -41.74 -20.99
C TRP A 1040 36.23 -43.26 -21.12
N THR A 1041 37.34 -43.85 -20.68
CA THR A 1041 37.56 -45.28 -20.76
C THR A 1041 36.49 -46.03 -19.96
N VAL A 1042 35.92 -47.08 -20.58
CA VAL A 1042 34.95 -47.99 -19.95
C VAL A 1042 35.50 -48.46 -18.61
N GLY A 1043 34.73 -48.28 -17.52
CA GLY A 1043 35.14 -48.62 -16.16
C GLY A 1043 35.68 -47.44 -15.33
N SER A 1044 35.72 -46.23 -15.88
CA SER A 1044 36.00 -45.00 -15.11
C SER A 1044 34.95 -44.77 -14.01
N LYS A 1045 35.36 -44.24 -12.85
CA LYS A 1045 34.45 -43.93 -11.74
C LYS A 1045 34.55 -42.49 -11.32
N ILE A 1046 33.40 -41.84 -11.14
CA ILE A 1046 33.32 -40.53 -10.52
C ILE A 1046 33.20 -40.70 -9.03
N LEU A 1047 34.09 -40.06 -8.28
CA LEU A 1047 34.17 -40.18 -6.84
C LEU A 1047 34.41 -38.79 -6.23
N LEU A 1048 34.21 -38.66 -4.92
CA LEU A 1048 34.79 -37.55 -4.17
C LEU A 1048 36.34 -37.70 -4.17
N PRO A 1049 37.12 -36.60 -4.09
CA PRO A 1049 38.57 -36.67 -4.04
C PRO A 1049 39.03 -37.28 -2.72
N THR A 1050 40.19 -37.94 -2.73
CA THR A 1050 40.92 -38.11 -1.48
C THR A 1050 41.51 -36.79 -1.02
N GLU A 1051 41.81 -36.65 0.27
CA GLU A 1051 42.53 -35.49 0.80
C GLU A 1051 43.82 -35.26 0.02
N ALA A 1052 44.58 -36.33 -0.28
CA ALA A 1052 45.82 -36.24 -1.01
C ALA A 1052 45.63 -35.76 -2.46
N GLN A 1053 44.61 -36.25 -3.16
CA GLN A 1053 44.27 -35.78 -4.50
C GLN A 1053 43.91 -34.29 -4.50
N TRP A 1054 43.11 -33.86 -3.52
CA TRP A 1054 42.71 -32.47 -3.38
C TRP A 1054 43.89 -31.55 -3.11
N VAL A 1055 44.74 -31.91 -2.13
CA VAL A 1055 45.91 -31.10 -1.76
C VAL A 1055 46.91 -31.05 -2.89
N TYR A 1056 47.14 -32.16 -3.58
CA TYR A 1056 48.03 -32.17 -4.75
C TYR A 1056 47.55 -31.23 -5.85
N ALA A 1057 46.24 -31.24 -6.14
CA ALA A 1057 45.65 -30.34 -7.12
C ALA A 1057 45.78 -28.86 -6.73
N ALA A 1058 45.63 -28.53 -5.44
CA ALA A 1058 45.77 -27.18 -4.92
C ALA A 1058 47.24 -26.72 -4.87
N ARG A 1059 48.13 -27.50 -4.24
CA ARG A 1059 49.53 -27.11 -3.99
C ARG A 1059 50.44 -27.31 -5.20
N GLY A 1060 50.19 -28.35 -6.00
CA GLY A 1060 51.12 -28.86 -7.00
C GLY A 1060 52.41 -29.42 -6.38
N GLU A 1061 53.33 -29.86 -7.25
CA GLU A 1061 54.63 -30.43 -6.83
C GLU A 1061 55.52 -29.45 -6.05
N THR A 1062 55.36 -28.15 -6.30
CA THR A 1062 56.14 -27.08 -5.66
C THR A 1062 55.65 -26.74 -4.25
N GLY A 1063 54.55 -27.37 -3.78
CA GLY A 1063 54.10 -27.24 -2.40
C GLY A 1063 53.55 -25.84 -2.06
N ARG A 1064 52.86 -25.17 -3.00
CA ARG A 1064 52.35 -23.80 -2.83
C ARG A 1064 51.44 -23.66 -1.61
N ARG A 1065 51.53 -22.50 -0.93
CA ARG A 1065 50.68 -22.18 0.22
C ARG A 1065 49.22 -21.98 -0.16
N PHE A 1066 48.98 -21.29 -1.27
CA PHE A 1066 47.65 -21.07 -1.87
C PHE A 1066 47.58 -21.70 -3.28
N PRO A 1067 46.39 -21.95 -3.84
CA PRO A 1067 46.26 -22.57 -5.16
C PRO A 1067 46.84 -21.77 -6.33
N TRP A 1068 46.99 -20.45 -6.19
CA TRP A 1068 47.54 -19.54 -7.22
C TRP A 1068 49.06 -19.32 -7.05
N SER A 1069 49.66 -18.49 -7.91
CA SER A 1069 51.06 -18.08 -7.78
C SER A 1069 51.22 -16.90 -6.80
N GLY A 1070 52.25 -16.97 -5.95
CA GLY A 1070 52.56 -15.97 -4.92
C GLY A 1070 51.85 -16.22 -3.58
N GLU A 1071 52.25 -15.45 -2.57
CA GLU A 1071 51.89 -15.69 -1.17
C GLU A 1071 50.76 -14.78 -0.63
N GLU A 1072 50.26 -13.85 -1.45
CA GLU A 1072 49.25 -12.88 -1.02
C GLU A 1072 47.82 -13.45 -1.13
N LEU A 1073 47.10 -13.44 0.00
CA LEU A 1073 45.66 -13.64 0.08
C LEU A 1073 44.93 -12.30 -0.14
N SER A 1074 43.93 -12.31 -1.02
CA SER A 1074 43.15 -11.11 -1.35
C SER A 1074 41.74 -11.48 -1.80
N ALA A 1075 40.79 -10.58 -1.55
CA ALA A 1075 39.41 -10.70 -2.02
C ALA A 1075 39.29 -10.71 -3.56
N GLU A 1076 40.35 -10.35 -4.29
CA GLU A 1076 40.42 -10.51 -5.75
C GLU A 1076 40.69 -11.95 -6.21
N LYS A 1077 41.17 -12.82 -5.31
CA LYS A 1077 41.56 -14.20 -5.62
C LYS A 1077 40.59 -15.24 -5.06
N THR A 1078 39.80 -14.91 -4.05
CA THR A 1078 38.85 -15.86 -3.46
C THR A 1078 37.69 -15.17 -2.73
N ASN A 1079 36.61 -15.92 -2.52
CA ASN A 1079 35.51 -15.54 -1.66
C ASN A 1079 35.72 -16.09 -0.25
N PHE A 1080 35.89 -15.21 0.72
CA PHE A 1080 36.05 -15.56 2.14
C PHE A 1080 35.44 -14.46 3.02
N LYS A 1081 35.57 -14.57 4.34
CA LYS A 1081 34.84 -13.70 5.29
C LYS A 1081 35.05 -12.21 5.01
N GLU A 1082 36.28 -11.81 4.66
CA GLU A 1082 36.68 -10.44 4.37
C GLU A 1082 36.30 -9.99 2.94
N SER A 1083 35.81 -10.89 2.08
CA SER A 1083 35.26 -10.53 0.76
C SER A 1083 33.85 -9.91 0.84
N GLU A 1084 33.19 -10.00 2.00
CA GLU A 1084 31.88 -9.39 2.31
C GLU A 1084 30.73 -9.78 1.36
N LEU A 1085 30.83 -10.91 0.64
CA LEU A 1085 29.72 -11.45 -0.15
C LEU A 1085 28.65 -12.12 0.73
N SER A 1086 29.04 -12.65 1.89
CA SER A 1086 28.16 -13.29 2.88
C SER A 1086 27.38 -14.53 2.39
N HIS A 1087 27.80 -15.12 1.27
CA HIS A 1087 27.30 -16.39 0.72
C HIS A 1087 28.30 -16.94 -0.33
N PRO A 1088 28.14 -18.19 -0.81
CA PRO A 1088 28.95 -18.70 -1.91
C PRO A 1088 28.80 -17.84 -3.16
N SER A 1089 29.89 -17.57 -3.86
CA SER A 1089 29.84 -16.89 -5.15
C SER A 1089 29.48 -17.88 -6.26
N VAL A 1090 28.97 -17.37 -7.39
CA VAL A 1090 28.93 -18.15 -8.64
C VAL A 1090 30.35 -18.55 -9.06
N ILE A 1091 30.46 -19.69 -9.73
CA ILE A 1091 31.74 -20.29 -10.10
C ILE A 1091 32.52 -19.45 -11.11
N GLY A 1092 33.86 -19.53 -11.02
CA GLY A 1092 34.76 -19.01 -12.03
C GLY A 1092 34.78 -17.49 -12.17
N ILE A 1093 34.56 -16.76 -11.07
CA ILE A 1093 34.67 -15.28 -11.03
C ILE A 1093 36.00 -14.79 -10.43
N TYR A 1094 36.90 -15.70 -10.07
CA TYR A 1094 38.21 -15.40 -9.48
C TYR A 1094 39.35 -15.86 -10.39
N PRO A 1095 39.56 -15.22 -11.57
CA PRO A 1095 40.59 -15.65 -12.53
C PRO A 1095 42.02 -15.54 -12.00
N ARG A 1096 42.27 -14.68 -11.01
CA ARG A 1096 43.57 -14.58 -10.31
C ARG A 1096 43.76 -15.61 -9.21
N GLY A 1097 42.71 -16.33 -8.83
CA GLY A 1097 42.69 -17.35 -7.79
C GLY A 1097 42.81 -18.78 -8.29
N LYS A 1098 42.95 -18.98 -9.60
CA LYS A 1098 43.05 -20.31 -10.19
C LYS A 1098 44.46 -20.90 -10.10
N THR A 1099 44.56 -22.22 -10.19
CA THR A 1099 45.83 -22.93 -10.29
C THR A 1099 46.49 -22.76 -11.66
N SER A 1100 47.77 -23.11 -11.78
CA SER A 1100 48.47 -23.16 -13.07
C SER A 1100 47.86 -24.17 -14.06
N THR A 1101 47.07 -25.13 -13.57
CA THR A 1101 46.31 -26.10 -14.36
C THR A 1101 44.87 -25.70 -14.61
N ASP A 1102 44.49 -24.45 -14.31
CA ASP A 1102 43.17 -23.87 -14.56
C ASP A 1102 42.05 -24.41 -13.67
N LEU A 1103 42.36 -24.92 -12.46
CA LEU A 1103 41.36 -25.23 -11.43
C LEU A 1103 41.00 -23.97 -10.65
N PHE A 1104 39.70 -23.72 -10.48
CA PHE A 1104 39.17 -22.56 -9.77
C PHE A 1104 38.60 -22.95 -8.41
N ASP A 1105 38.48 -21.98 -7.52
CA ASP A 1105 37.75 -22.09 -6.25
C ASP A 1105 38.27 -23.22 -5.33
N LEU A 1106 39.56 -23.57 -5.42
CA LEU A 1106 40.24 -24.50 -4.48
C LEU A 1106 40.68 -23.82 -3.18
N CYS A 1107 40.18 -22.62 -2.92
CA CYS A 1107 40.44 -21.84 -1.73
C CYS A 1107 39.25 -20.91 -1.55
N GLY A 1108 38.63 -20.92 -0.37
CA GLY A 1108 37.38 -20.21 -0.07
C GLY A 1108 36.18 -20.71 -0.87
N ASN A 1109 35.16 -19.86 -0.98
CA ASN A 1109 33.85 -20.14 -1.55
C ASN A 1109 33.06 -21.21 -0.80
N VAL A 1110 33.41 -22.50 -0.89
CA VAL A 1110 32.80 -23.59 -0.11
C VAL A 1110 33.83 -24.61 0.32
N TRP A 1111 33.67 -25.15 1.52
CA TRP A 1111 34.39 -26.36 1.92
C TRP A 1111 34.00 -27.51 0.99
N GLU A 1112 34.97 -28.32 0.57
CA GLU A 1112 34.73 -29.44 -0.33
C GLU A 1112 34.87 -30.78 0.40
N TRP A 1113 33.85 -31.64 0.32
CA TRP A 1113 33.88 -33.00 0.86
C TRP A 1113 34.96 -33.87 0.22
N CYS A 1114 35.79 -34.51 1.07
CA CYS A 1114 36.72 -35.58 0.67
C CYS A 1114 36.19 -36.96 1.08
N ARG A 1115 36.69 -38.02 0.43
CA ARG A 1115 36.36 -39.42 0.79
C ARG A 1115 36.92 -39.83 2.15
N ASP A 1116 38.07 -39.29 2.50
CA ASP A 1116 38.80 -39.63 3.71
C ASP A 1116 37.98 -39.33 4.96
N HIS A 1117 38.18 -40.15 5.98
CA HIS A 1117 37.79 -39.78 7.33
C HIS A 1117 38.75 -38.73 7.88
N PHE A 1118 38.21 -37.78 8.64
CA PHE A 1118 39.04 -36.79 9.32
C PHE A 1118 39.59 -37.39 10.62
N GLU A 1119 40.90 -37.65 10.62
CA GLU A 1119 41.66 -38.02 11.82
C GLU A 1119 42.75 -36.98 12.05
N ALA A 1120 42.76 -36.37 13.25
CA ALA A 1120 43.71 -35.31 13.60
C ALA A 1120 45.16 -35.83 13.54
N GLU A 1121 45.39 -37.05 14.00
CA GLU A 1121 46.72 -37.66 14.05
C GLU A 1121 47.16 -38.33 12.73
N ALA A 1122 46.34 -38.25 11.67
CA ALA A 1122 46.55 -39.01 10.43
C ALA A 1122 47.96 -38.83 9.86
N TYR A 1123 48.48 -37.59 9.84
CA TYR A 1123 49.76 -37.28 9.23
C TYR A 1123 50.95 -37.72 10.09
N ARG A 1124 50.84 -37.64 11.42
CA ARG A 1124 51.88 -38.17 12.33
C ARG A 1124 51.97 -39.68 12.28
N GLN A 1125 50.84 -40.35 12.06
CA GLN A 1125 50.73 -41.80 12.03
C GLN A 1125 50.95 -42.39 10.64
N SER A 1126 50.92 -41.59 9.57
CA SER A 1126 51.00 -42.11 8.21
C SER A 1126 52.44 -42.44 7.79
N GLY A 1127 52.77 -43.74 7.75
CA GLY A 1127 53.87 -44.27 6.93
C GLY A 1127 53.46 -44.50 5.47
N ARG A 1128 52.51 -43.70 4.94
CA ARG A 1128 51.84 -43.93 3.65
C ARG A 1128 52.27 -42.88 2.63
N ASP A 1129 53.39 -43.13 1.96
CA ASP A 1129 53.94 -42.19 0.97
C ASP A 1129 53.32 -42.35 -0.43
N ARG A 1130 52.46 -43.37 -0.64
CA ARG A 1130 51.84 -43.67 -1.94
C ARG A 1130 50.33 -43.74 -1.81
N ASN A 1131 49.61 -42.92 -2.58
CA ASN A 1131 48.14 -42.80 -2.60
C ASN A 1131 47.49 -42.89 -1.20
N PRO A 1132 47.90 -42.05 -0.22
CA PRO A 1132 47.36 -42.14 1.13
C PRO A 1132 45.85 -41.90 1.13
N PHE A 1133 45.17 -42.71 1.93
CA PHE A 1133 43.74 -42.66 2.14
C PHE A 1133 43.43 -42.99 3.61
N VAL A 1134 42.73 -42.12 4.31
CA VAL A 1134 42.38 -42.30 5.72
C VAL A 1134 41.03 -42.99 5.83
N PHE A 1135 41.04 -44.18 6.40
CA PHE A 1135 39.85 -44.96 6.70
C PHE A 1135 39.76 -45.18 8.22
N SER A 1136 38.58 -44.95 8.79
CA SER A 1136 38.28 -45.10 10.22
C SER A 1136 36.83 -45.51 10.39
N ASP A 1137 36.45 -45.98 11.58
CA ASP A 1137 35.05 -46.25 11.93
C ASP A 1137 34.29 -44.98 12.40
N HIS A 1138 34.95 -43.83 12.44
CA HIS A 1138 34.36 -42.57 12.85
C HIS A 1138 33.46 -41.98 11.75
N THR A 1139 32.45 -41.20 12.14
CA THR A 1139 31.51 -40.61 11.17
C THR A 1139 31.97 -39.27 10.60
N VAL A 1140 33.16 -38.78 10.93
CA VAL A 1140 33.64 -37.46 10.52
C VAL A 1140 34.44 -37.60 9.22
N ARG A 1141 34.09 -36.81 8.22
CA ARG A 1141 34.74 -36.78 6.90
C ARG A 1141 35.57 -35.52 6.77
N ALA A 1142 36.68 -35.63 6.04
CA ALA A 1142 37.56 -34.50 5.79
C ALA A 1142 36.91 -33.48 4.83
N LEU A 1143 37.20 -32.22 5.10
CA LEU A 1143 36.84 -31.05 4.32
C LEU A 1143 38.10 -30.29 3.92
N ARG A 1144 38.12 -29.74 2.71
CA ARG A 1144 39.24 -28.94 2.20
C ARG A 1144 38.82 -27.60 1.60
N GLY A 1145 39.76 -26.66 1.55
CA GLY A 1145 39.64 -25.40 0.81
C GLY A 1145 39.17 -24.18 1.60
N GLY A 1146 38.48 -24.35 2.72
CA GLY A 1146 37.82 -23.22 3.37
C GLY A 1146 36.55 -22.78 2.62
N SER A 1147 35.85 -21.78 3.14
CA SER A 1147 34.55 -21.32 2.66
C SER A 1147 34.43 -19.80 2.63
N TRP A 1148 33.33 -19.30 2.08
CA TRP A 1148 32.97 -17.88 2.08
C TRP A 1148 32.89 -17.23 3.48
N ASP A 1149 32.72 -18.02 4.55
CA ASP A 1149 32.69 -17.52 5.94
C ASP A 1149 33.98 -17.82 6.72
N SER A 1150 34.98 -18.42 6.07
CA SER A 1150 36.27 -18.75 6.68
C SER A 1150 37.13 -17.49 6.84
N SER A 1151 37.81 -17.38 7.99
CA SER A 1151 38.87 -16.39 8.22
C SER A 1151 40.14 -16.75 7.46
N SER A 1152 41.02 -15.77 7.25
CA SER A 1152 42.29 -15.90 6.50
C SER A 1152 43.14 -17.13 6.85
N GLY A 1153 43.25 -17.50 8.13
CA GLY A 1153 44.02 -18.68 8.57
C GLY A 1153 43.48 -20.03 8.05
N ASN A 1154 42.19 -20.10 7.71
CA ASN A 1154 41.55 -21.34 7.24
C ASN A 1154 41.60 -21.52 5.71
N LEU A 1155 42.31 -20.64 4.98
CA LEU A 1155 42.29 -20.61 3.51
C LEU A 1155 43.56 -21.17 2.85
N VAL A 1156 44.52 -21.64 3.64
CA VAL A 1156 45.76 -22.26 3.11
C VAL A 1156 45.47 -23.66 2.57
N ALA A 1157 46.18 -24.07 1.53
CA ALA A 1157 45.96 -25.35 0.86
C ALA A 1157 46.29 -26.58 1.73
N SER A 1158 47.07 -26.42 2.81
CA SER A 1158 47.31 -27.47 3.80
C SER A 1158 46.13 -27.67 4.76
N ARG A 1159 45.30 -26.63 4.99
CA ARG A 1159 44.25 -26.62 6.00
C ARG A 1159 43.33 -27.83 5.85
N ARG A 1160 43.00 -28.43 6.98
CA ARG A 1160 42.05 -29.53 7.08
C ARG A 1160 40.85 -29.08 7.91
N GLY A 1161 39.67 -29.53 7.49
CA GLY A 1161 38.46 -29.43 8.28
C GLY A 1161 37.86 -30.81 8.48
N GLY A 1162 37.05 -30.96 9.52
CA GLY A 1162 36.29 -32.17 9.78
C GLY A 1162 34.81 -31.84 10.01
N SER A 1163 33.91 -32.58 9.36
CA SER A 1163 32.48 -32.48 9.63
C SER A 1163 31.82 -33.84 9.64
N ARG A 1164 30.76 -34.01 10.45
CA ARG A 1164 29.99 -35.26 10.47
C ARG A 1164 29.44 -35.53 9.08
N ALA A 1165 29.58 -36.76 8.59
CA ALA A 1165 29.16 -37.17 7.25
C ALA A 1165 27.70 -36.84 6.94
N GLY A 1166 26.82 -36.90 7.95
CA GLY A 1166 25.40 -36.56 7.83
C GLY A 1166 25.04 -35.07 8.00
N GLY A 1167 26.03 -34.21 8.27
CA GLY A 1167 25.82 -32.78 8.49
C GLY A 1167 25.58 -32.04 7.17
N ARG A 1168 24.63 -31.09 7.16
CA ARG A 1168 24.24 -30.32 5.97
C ARG A 1168 24.45 -28.82 6.26
N GLY A 1169 25.59 -28.27 5.82
CA GLY A 1169 25.96 -26.86 6.04
C GLY A 1169 25.77 -25.98 4.79
N ASN A 1170 25.55 -24.67 4.97
CA ASN A 1170 25.43 -23.68 3.88
C ASN A 1170 26.79 -23.22 3.30
N SER A 1171 27.89 -23.67 3.91
CA SER A 1171 29.26 -23.39 3.53
C SER A 1171 29.99 -24.62 3.00
N VAL A 1172 29.30 -25.77 2.88
CA VAL A 1172 29.89 -27.05 2.47
C VAL A 1172 29.24 -27.54 1.17
N GLY A 1173 30.07 -27.79 0.17
CA GLY A 1173 29.73 -28.39 -1.11
C GLY A 1173 30.71 -29.52 -1.45
N PHE A 1174 30.91 -29.79 -2.74
CA PHE A 1174 31.86 -30.82 -3.18
C PHE A 1174 32.31 -30.62 -4.62
N ARG A 1175 33.42 -31.28 -4.95
CA ARG A 1175 34.01 -31.33 -6.28
C ARG A 1175 34.41 -32.77 -6.58
N PRO A 1176 33.95 -33.39 -7.67
CA PRO A 1176 34.28 -34.76 -7.98
C PRO A 1176 35.63 -34.89 -8.70
N VAL A 1177 36.16 -36.11 -8.66
CA VAL A 1177 37.26 -36.60 -9.49
C VAL A 1177 36.80 -37.80 -10.32
N VAL A 1178 37.40 -38.01 -11.49
CA VAL A 1178 37.32 -39.26 -12.23
C VAL A 1178 38.59 -40.04 -12.00
N VAL A 1179 38.44 -41.26 -11.48
CA VAL A 1179 39.52 -42.25 -11.43
C VAL A 1179 39.46 -43.06 -12.71
N LEU A 1180 40.56 -43.04 -13.45
CA LEU A 1180 40.72 -43.80 -14.68
C LEU A 1180 40.99 -45.28 -14.34
N PRO A 1181 40.49 -46.24 -15.12
CA PRO A 1181 40.86 -47.64 -14.97
C PRO A 1181 42.38 -47.78 -15.13
N SER A 1182 42.99 -48.61 -14.29
CA SER A 1182 44.40 -49.00 -14.43
C SER A 1182 44.57 -49.79 -15.73
N ASP A 1183 45.53 -49.38 -16.57
CA ASP A 1183 45.90 -50.10 -17.80
C ASP A 1183 46.46 -51.52 -17.50
#